data_AF-A0A6J4SRY3-F1
#
_entry.id   AF-A0A6J4SRY3-F1
#
_cell.length_a   1.000
_cell.length_b   1.000
_cell.length_c   1.000
_cell.angle_alpha   90.00
_cell.angle_beta   90.00
_cell.angle_gamma   90.00
#
_symmetry.space_group_name_H-M   'P 1'
#
loop_
_entity.id
_entity.type
_entity.pdbx_description
1 polymer ?
#
loop_
_entity_poly.entity_id
_entity_poly.type
_entity_poly.pdbx_seq_one_letter_code
_entity_poly.pdbx_strand_id
1 'polypeptide(L)'
;MPRTARLSSATVALLLAGGVATSPADAATRSAFPTIKQASPKRLGIGDTLTITGTNFRKGRNKTTVVFKRDGGRAIFVKVPNASTTKLSFVVPAKLLPFLAQKEGRPVPTRFRLNVLGSRFGKRFTPVKGSPVIGARAIGGVGTKNDCDGDRIPNEKDADDDNDLLDDDLEAQLKTDACKRDSDGDGMSDGWEHFSAVDRNGKSMPAPVAKPYPNALFAEGGAIDHDGDGLSDASEYAAWATYGGGVLRPKSADPYVSQLLYSGGNPSSDGRARVTPENAYADRDGNLFLSDLERDADGDRIPNIDEGGAQEVAGVAKPDSNEPRYIDFGVFTSLYITKVAELGDQGIQCGGINQVPYYCLDQAQPKIDVRRVDALDWLSPDTDGDTLRDDLDDVDHDDVPNLEEFLGELGRPASKRLYAHLNACVPNTNSRFCLVGGVDVDGDGVDNFHDDDDDGDLLPDASEQRFGTNVLLADSDGDKVPDGFEYQSALDLNSVALPFPDKRPYPNPLDGSDGGTDFDGDGMELHEEFRAWNVTGRPVPLSYSDGTQRTGGGSVSDDDKDADADGLSNFTELSGPMLPAWWVEFYDGKNADQFGPGVAPLERPYPSRQYLGTDFADRDSDGDSLPDGADDEDHDGFSNAFEIRRPYNWMSTYTSDLGDRQYGDPGSNPLARVHPFNPCKPIRSDTCHRHPPSGYYTTVLPSGVVTVEDWANTPR
;
A
#
# COMPACT_ATOMS: atom_id res chain seq x y z
N MET A 1 21.40 32.20 -74.41
CA MET A 1 22.41 33.03 -73.74
C MET A 1 21.70 34.11 -72.94
N PRO A 2 22.15 34.51 -71.74
CA PRO A 2 22.97 33.82 -70.72
C PRO A 2 22.12 33.54 -69.43
N ARG A 3 22.39 32.63 -68.48
CA ARG A 3 23.56 32.13 -67.71
C ARG A 3 24.11 33.12 -66.65
N THR A 4 23.99 32.76 -65.36
CA THR A 4 24.96 32.89 -64.21
C THR A 4 24.20 32.64 -62.89
N ALA A 5 24.74 32.15 -61.78
CA ALA A 5 25.98 31.45 -61.43
C ALA A 5 25.77 30.81 -60.04
N ARG A 6 26.49 29.72 -59.78
CA ARG A 6 26.58 28.98 -58.52
C ARG A 6 27.69 29.54 -57.61
N LEU A 7 27.55 29.25 -56.31
CA LEU A 7 28.58 29.04 -55.27
C LEU A 7 29.42 30.25 -54.78
N SER A 8 29.36 30.54 -53.47
CA SER A 8 30.44 30.24 -52.48
C SER A 8 30.50 31.19 -51.27
N SER A 9 30.76 30.57 -50.11
CA SER A 9 31.61 31.03 -48.98
C SER A 9 31.07 32.14 -48.04
N ALA A 10 30.75 31.81 -46.77
CA ALA A 10 31.66 31.62 -45.62
C ALA A 10 32.14 32.96 -45.00
N THR A 11 31.97 33.18 -43.69
CA THR A 11 32.99 33.29 -42.61
C THR A 11 32.21 33.56 -41.29
N VAL A 12 32.16 32.67 -40.27
CA VAL A 12 33.07 32.50 -39.09
C VAL A 12 33.14 33.79 -38.23
N ALA A 13 33.00 33.84 -36.89
CA ALA A 13 32.71 32.91 -35.79
C ALA A 13 32.46 33.74 -34.51
N LEU A 14 31.76 33.18 -33.50
CA LEU A 14 32.22 33.27 -32.11
C LEU A 14 31.71 32.09 -31.28
N LEU A 15 32.55 31.68 -30.34
CA LEU A 15 32.62 30.40 -29.65
C LEU A 15 31.79 30.30 -28.34
N LEU A 16 31.40 29.04 -28.03
CA LEU A 16 31.34 28.37 -26.72
C LEU A 16 30.35 28.84 -25.64
N ALA A 17 29.38 28.00 -25.27
CA ALA A 17 29.46 26.98 -24.19
C ALA A 17 28.06 26.52 -23.72
N GLY A 18 27.89 25.22 -23.44
CA GLY A 18 26.79 24.72 -22.60
C GLY A 18 25.72 23.85 -23.28
N GLY A 19 26.12 22.76 -23.96
CA GLY A 19 25.18 21.67 -24.24
C GLY A 19 25.01 20.81 -22.99
N VAL A 20 23.85 20.88 -22.34
CA VAL A 20 23.45 19.85 -21.36
C VAL A 20 23.00 18.65 -22.19
N ALA A 21 23.83 17.62 -22.20
CA ALA A 21 23.46 16.30 -22.70
C ALA A 21 22.32 15.78 -21.81
N THR A 22 21.14 15.57 -22.39
CA THR A 22 20.15 14.66 -21.82
C THR A 22 20.75 13.25 -21.90
N SER A 23 21.31 12.77 -20.79
CA SER A 23 21.57 11.34 -20.64
C SER A 23 20.23 10.62 -20.82
N PRO A 24 20.15 9.56 -21.63
CA PRO A 24 19.02 8.65 -21.52
C PRO A 24 19.07 8.10 -20.08
N ALA A 25 17.94 8.20 -19.37
CA ALA A 25 17.78 7.44 -18.15
C ALA A 25 18.13 5.99 -18.47
N ASP A 26 19.16 5.46 -17.81
CA ASP A 26 19.52 4.06 -17.89
C ASP A 26 18.26 3.26 -17.52
N ALA A 27 17.68 2.57 -18.50
CA ALA A 27 16.71 1.53 -18.24
C ALA A 27 17.43 0.49 -17.37
N ALA A 28 17.22 0.55 -16.05
CA ALA A 28 17.81 -0.37 -15.11
C ALA A 28 17.43 -1.79 -15.52
N THR A 29 18.39 -2.54 -16.05
CA THR A 29 18.19 -3.95 -16.37
C THR A 29 17.71 -4.66 -15.11
N ARG A 30 16.43 -5.08 -15.10
CA ARG A 30 15.82 -5.77 -13.96
C ARG A 30 16.76 -6.90 -13.51
N SER A 31 17.22 -6.83 -12.26
CA SER A 31 18.22 -7.76 -11.72
C SER A 31 17.70 -9.20 -11.83
N ALA A 32 18.56 -10.10 -12.31
CA ALA A 32 18.20 -11.49 -12.53
C ALA A 32 18.05 -12.23 -11.18
N PHE A 33 17.07 -13.12 -11.09
CA PHE A 33 16.84 -13.91 -9.89
C PHE A 33 18.03 -14.86 -9.61
N PRO A 34 18.49 -14.96 -8.35
CA PRO A 34 19.51 -15.93 -7.97
C PRO A 34 18.96 -17.36 -8.06
N THR A 35 19.80 -18.31 -8.47
CA THR A 35 19.42 -19.72 -8.57
C THR A 35 20.55 -20.65 -8.12
N ILE A 36 20.22 -21.60 -7.25
CA ILE A 36 21.13 -22.65 -6.80
C ILE A 36 21.17 -23.78 -7.83
N LYS A 37 22.38 -24.17 -8.25
CA LYS A 37 22.62 -25.36 -9.09
C LYS A 37 23.01 -26.57 -8.25
N GLN A 38 23.86 -26.37 -7.25
CA GLN A 38 24.36 -27.46 -6.42
C GLN A 38 24.74 -26.96 -5.02
N ALA A 39 24.44 -27.78 -4.01
CA ALA A 39 24.95 -27.66 -2.66
C ALA A 39 25.81 -28.90 -2.35
N SER A 40 26.99 -28.70 -1.79
CA SER A 40 27.96 -29.76 -1.49
C SER A 40 28.77 -29.43 -0.23
N PRO A 41 29.04 -30.42 0.63
CA PRO A 41 28.51 -31.79 0.59
C PRO A 41 27.00 -31.85 0.91
N LYS A 42 26.34 -32.97 0.59
CA LYS A 42 24.89 -33.16 0.84
C LYS A 42 24.56 -33.66 2.24
N ARG A 43 25.57 -34.04 3.01
CA ARG A 43 25.49 -34.43 4.41
C ARG A 43 26.62 -33.71 5.11
N LEU A 44 26.28 -32.96 6.15
CA LEU A 44 27.21 -32.13 6.89
C LEU A 44 26.65 -31.85 8.28
N GLY A 45 27.53 -31.46 9.19
CA GLY A 45 27.24 -30.97 10.52
C GLY A 45 27.17 -29.45 10.62
N ILE A 46 26.80 -28.97 11.79
CA ILE A 46 27.13 -27.61 12.23
C ILE A 46 28.65 -27.54 12.39
N GLY A 47 29.27 -26.43 11.99
CA GLY A 47 30.73 -26.29 11.93
C GLY A 47 31.36 -26.76 10.61
N ASP A 48 30.70 -27.59 9.82
CA ASP A 48 31.21 -28.01 8.51
C ASP A 48 31.12 -26.88 7.46
N THR A 49 31.99 -26.90 6.45
CA THR A 49 31.91 -25.94 5.34
C THR A 49 30.91 -26.39 4.28
N LEU A 50 29.89 -25.56 4.04
CA LEU A 50 28.94 -25.71 2.92
C LEU A 50 29.39 -24.87 1.72
N THR A 51 29.53 -25.51 0.56
CA THR A 51 29.72 -24.83 -0.72
C THR A 51 28.46 -24.91 -1.58
N ILE A 52 27.96 -23.75 -2.01
CA ILE A 52 26.83 -23.61 -2.92
C ILE A 52 27.31 -23.00 -4.23
N THR A 53 27.00 -23.65 -5.36
CA THR A 53 27.23 -23.09 -6.69
C THR A 53 25.92 -22.77 -7.39
N GLY A 54 25.93 -21.70 -8.18
CA GLY A 54 24.72 -21.17 -8.80
C GLY A 54 25.02 -20.01 -9.75
N THR A 55 24.02 -19.16 -9.94
CA THR A 55 24.09 -17.97 -10.81
C THR A 55 23.36 -16.80 -10.17
N ASN A 56 23.79 -15.58 -10.55
CA ASN A 56 23.21 -14.29 -10.13
C ASN A 56 23.26 -14.04 -8.61
N PHE A 57 24.24 -14.60 -7.91
CA PHE A 57 24.49 -14.23 -6.52
C PHE A 57 25.08 -12.81 -6.43
N ARG A 58 24.84 -12.11 -5.33
CA ARG A 58 25.33 -10.74 -5.14
C ARG A 58 26.73 -10.80 -4.52
N LYS A 59 27.73 -10.40 -5.31
CA LYS A 59 29.12 -10.38 -4.86
C LYS A 59 29.32 -9.36 -3.74
N GLY A 60 30.08 -9.75 -2.70
CA GLY A 60 30.46 -8.87 -1.60
C GLY A 60 30.35 -9.55 -0.24
N ARG A 61 30.82 -8.84 0.80
CA ARG A 61 30.71 -9.28 2.19
C ARG A 61 29.30 -9.01 2.70
N ASN A 62 28.65 -10.03 3.27
CA ASN A 62 27.29 -9.97 3.81
C ASN A 62 26.26 -9.42 2.81
N LYS A 63 26.50 -9.57 1.50
CA LYS A 63 25.60 -9.09 0.43
C LYS A 63 24.66 -10.16 -0.11
N THR A 64 24.93 -11.43 0.20
CA THR A 64 24.07 -12.56 -0.17
C THR A 64 23.71 -13.31 1.10
N THR A 65 22.44 -13.66 1.23
CA THR A 65 21.89 -14.45 2.33
C THR A 65 21.46 -15.80 1.79
N VAL A 66 21.84 -16.88 2.47
CA VAL A 66 21.36 -18.24 2.18
C VAL A 66 20.22 -18.55 3.13
N VAL A 67 19.12 -19.03 2.57
CA VAL A 67 17.90 -19.30 3.31
C VAL A 67 17.72 -20.80 3.46
N PHE A 68 17.72 -21.27 4.71
CA PHE A 68 17.53 -22.66 5.09
C PHE A 68 16.08 -22.86 5.52
N LYS A 69 15.35 -23.78 4.88
CA LYS A 69 13.95 -24.07 5.24
C LYS A 69 13.73 -25.56 5.43
N ARG A 70 13.30 -25.95 6.63
CA ARG A 70 12.79 -27.30 6.91
C ARG A 70 11.36 -27.43 6.37
N ASP A 71 10.99 -28.60 5.89
CA ASP A 71 9.59 -28.85 5.49
C ASP A 71 8.66 -28.64 6.70
N GLY A 72 7.68 -27.74 6.56
CA GLY A 72 6.75 -27.35 7.63
C GLY A 72 7.35 -26.45 8.73
N GLY A 73 8.62 -26.04 8.62
CA GLY A 73 9.26 -25.08 9.52
C GLY A 73 9.41 -23.69 8.88
N ARG A 74 9.78 -22.70 9.71
CA ARG A 74 10.13 -21.36 9.24
C ARG A 74 11.43 -21.37 8.42
N ALA A 75 11.64 -20.30 7.65
CA ALA A 75 12.88 -20.06 6.94
C ALA A 75 13.90 -19.43 7.90
N ILE A 76 15.17 -19.82 7.78
CA ILE A 76 16.27 -19.30 8.59
C ILE A 76 17.28 -18.65 7.67
N PHE A 77 17.57 -17.38 7.92
CA PHE A 77 18.39 -16.55 7.05
C PHE A 77 19.82 -16.49 7.59
N VAL A 78 20.79 -16.79 6.72
CA VAL A 78 22.21 -16.82 7.06
C VAL A 78 22.99 -15.94 6.10
N LYS A 79 23.48 -14.80 6.61
CA LYS A 79 24.33 -13.88 5.85
C LYS A 79 25.67 -14.55 5.53
N VAL A 80 26.06 -14.54 4.25
CA VAL A 80 27.31 -15.17 3.79
C VAL A 80 28.47 -14.17 3.93
N PRO A 81 29.55 -14.51 4.67
CA PRO A 81 30.67 -13.59 4.89
C PRO A 81 31.36 -13.13 3.61
N ASN A 82 31.50 -14.01 2.61
CA ASN A 82 32.13 -13.66 1.33
C ASN A 82 31.41 -14.37 0.18
N ALA A 83 30.63 -13.61 -0.59
CA ALA A 83 29.90 -14.12 -1.75
C ALA A 83 30.58 -13.73 -3.06
N SER A 84 30.62 -14.66 -4.02
CA SER A 84 30.89 -14.38 -5.44
C SER A 84 29.60 -14.53 -6.25
N THR A 85 29.62 -14.15 -7.53
CA THR A 85 28.42 -14.22 -8.39
C THR A 85 27.93 -15.63 -8.71
N THR A 86 28.75 -16.66 -8.46
CA THR A 86 28.46 -18.06 -8.82
C THR A 86 28.77 -19.08 -7.72
N LYS A 87 29.47 -18.68 -6.65
CA LYS A 87 29.90 -19.55 -5.55
C LYS A 87 29.76 -18.86 -4.20
N LEU A 88 29.16 -19.56 -3.25
CA LEU A 88 29.08 -19.23 -1.83
C LEU A 88 29.80 -20.34 -1.06
N SER A 89 30.64 -19.99 -0.10
CA SER A 89 31.36 -20.95 0.75
C SER A 89 31.41 -20.38 2.16
N PHE A 90 30.82 -21.08 3.13
CA PHE A 90 30.74 -20.63 4.52
C PHE A 90 30.56 -21.84 5.44
N VAL A 91 30.89 -21.64 6.72
CA VAL A 91 30.67 -22.62 7.79
C VAL A 91 29.18 -22.67 8.13
N VAL A 92 28.61 -23.87 8.26
CA VAL A 92 27.24 -24.06 8.73
C VAL A 92 27.16 -23.53 10.17
N PRO A 93 26.36 -22.47 10.42
CA PRO A 93 26.42 -21.78 11.70
C PRO A 93 25.65 -22.53 12.80
N ALA A 94 26.07 -22.31 14.05
CA ALA A 94 25.42 -22.89 15.23
C ALA A 94 23.97 -22.43 15.41
N LYS A 95 23.58 -21.26 14.86
CA LYS A 95 22.17 -20.83 14.82
C LYS A 95 21.21 -21.84 14.18
N LEU A 96 21.68 -22.83 13.42
CA LEU A 96 20.80 -23.88 12.89
C LEU A 96 20.48 -24.99 13.90
N LEU A 97 21.23 -25.09 15.02
CA LEU A 97 21.09 -26.15 16.03
C LEU A 97 19.68 -26.18 16.64
N PRO A 98 19.09 -25.05 17.08
CA PRO A 98 17.74 -25.06 17.67
C PRO A 98 16.64 -25.46 16.67
N PHE A 99 16.93 -25.35 15.36
CA PHE A 99 15.97 -25.65 14.28
C PHE A 99 16.07 -27.10 13.75
N LEU A 100 16.98 -27.91 14.30
CA LEU A 100 17.02 -29.33 14.00
C LEU A 100 15.79 -30.03 14.59
N ALA A 101 15.26 -31.02 13.87
CA ALA A 101 14.20 -31.85 14.42
C ALA A 101 14.71 -32.58 15.67
N GLN A 102 13.87 -32.65 16.69
CA GLN A 102 14.18 -33.31 17.96
C GLN A 102 13.51 -34.70 18.00
N LYS A 103 14.21 -35.69 18.53
CA LYS A 103 13.65 -37.02 18.85
C LYS A 103 14.16 -37.47 20.21
N GLU A 104 13.25 -37.65 21.17
CA GLU A 104 13.59 -38.01 22.55
C GLU A 104 14.62 -37.03 23.16
N GLY A 105 14.44 -35.73 22.91
CA GLY A 105 15.35 -34.67 23.37
C GLY A 105 16.68 -34.56 22.60
N ARG A 106 16.91 -35.41 21.59
CA ARG A 106 18.13 -35.37 20.77
C ARG A 106 17.92 -34.70 19.42
N PRO A 107 18.81 -33.79 19.00
CA PRO A 107 18.77 -33.23 17.66
C PRO A 107 19.12 -34.32 16.63
N VAL A 108 18.24 -34.51 15.64
CA VAL A 108 18.44 -35.48 14.57
C VAL A 108 18.80 -34.80 13.24
N PRO A 109 19.60 -35.45 12.37
CA PRO A 109 19.93 -34.92 11.06
C PRO A 109 18.69 -34.54 10.25
N THR A 110 18.61 -33.26 9.92
CA THR A 110 17.41 -32.62 9.36
C THR A 110 17.70 -32.10 7.95
N ARG A 111 16.75 -32.29 7.04
CA ARG A 111 16.88 -31.78 5.67
C ARG A 111 16.46 -30.32 5.60
N PHE A 112 17.33 -29.49 5.03
CA PHE A 112 17.03 -28.09 4.75
C PHE A 112 17.01 -27.84 3.25
N ARG A 113 15.86 -27.42 2.72
CA ARG A 113 15.80 -26.84 1.38
C ARG A 113 16.44 -25.47 1.41
N LEU A 114 17.14 -25.13 0.34
CA LEU A 114 17.93 -23.92 0.26
C LEU A 114 17.32 -22.94 -0.74
N ASN A 115 17.35 -21.66 -0.43
CA ASN A 115 17.16 -20.58 -1.38
C ASN A 115 18.25 -19.51 -1.16
N VAL A 116 18.28 -18.48 -2.01
CA VAL A 116 19.25 -17.39 -1.92
C VAL A 116 18.54 -16.06 -2.08
N LEU A 117 18.89 -15.12 -1.21
CA LEU A 117 18.51 -13.71 -1.30
C LEU A 117 19.74 -12.89 -1.69
N GLY A 118 19.64 -12.20 -2.82
CA GLY A 118 20.67 -11.29 -3.34
C GLY A 118 20.06 -9.90 -3.56
N SER A 119 20.05 -9.43 -4.81
CA SER A 119 19.21 -8.26 -5.17
C SER A 119 17.72 -8.59 -5.26
N ARG A 120 17.39 -9.89 -5.34
CA ARG A 120 16.03 -10.43 -5.36
C ARG A 120 16.04 -11.76 -4.63
N PHE A 121 14.90 -12.17 -4.10
CA PHE A 121 14.73 -13.50 -3.56
C PHE A 121 14.59 -14.54 -4.68
N GLY A 122 15.31 -15.65 -4.59
CA GLY A 122 15.24 -16.71 -5.59
C GLY A 122 13.83 -17.28 -5.73
N LYS A 123 13.38 -17.57 -6.96
CA LYS A 123 11.99 -17.97 -7.23
C LYS A 123 11.55 -19.27 -6.56
N ARG A 124 12.49 -20.17 -6.24
CA ARG A 124 12.20 -21.53 -5.77
C ARG A 124 13.30 -22.03 -4.86
N PHE A 125 12.89 -22.68 -3.78
CA PHE A 125 13.79 -23.51 -2.97
C PHE A 125 14.32 -24.71 -3.76
N THR A 126 15.48 -25.23 -3.36
CA THR A 126 16.04 -26.46 -3.93
C THR A 126 15.08 -27.64 -3.78
N PRO A 127 15.03 -28.54 -4.78
CA PRO A 127 14.26 -29.77 -4.65
C PRO A 127 14.88 -30.68 -3.59
N VAL A 128 14.08 -31.54 -2.96
CA VAL A 128 14.50 -32.48 -1.89
C VAL A 128 15.82 -33.21 -2.20
N LYS A 129 16.01 -33.66 -3.45
CA LYS A 129 17.22 -34.38 -3.90
C LYS A 129 18.47 -33.47 -4.00
N GLY A 130 18.28 -32.18 -4.21
CA GLY A 130 19.32 -31.15 -4.27
C GLY A 130 19.64 -30.52 -2.91
N SER A 131 18.81 -30.76 -1.90
CA SER A 131 18.93 -30.20 -0.55
C SER A 131 19.87 -31.02 0.35
N PRO A 132 20.73 -30.37 1.16
CA PRO A 132 21.56 -31.05 2.14
C PRO A 132 20.76 -31.55 3.36
N VAL A 133 21.36 -32.49 4.08
CA VAL A 133 20.93 -32.93 5.42
C VAL A 133 21.98 -32.45 6.41
N ILE A 134 21.56 -31.63 7.36
CA ILE A 134 22.42 -31.01 8.37
C ILE A 134 22.17 -31.70 9.72
N GLY A 135 23.22 -32.19 10.36
CA GLY A 135 23.18 -32.74 11.72
C GLY A 135 23.77 -31.79 12.75
N ALA A 136 23.58 -32.11 14.02
CA ALA A 136 24.11 -31.36 15.16
C ALA A 136 25.65 -31.44 15.18
N ARG A 137 26.16 -32.66 15.09
CA ARG A 137 27.58 -32.97 15.06
C ARG A 137 28.29 -32.43 13.81
N ALA A 138 29.36 -31.66 14.00
CA ALA A 138 30.41 -31.44 13.01
C ALA A 138 30.95 -32.78 12.52
N ILE A 139 30.90 -33.06 11.22
CA ILE A 139 31.67 -34.18 10.68
C ILE A 139 33.09 -33.64 10.67
N GLY A 140 33.79 -33.91 11.79
CA GLY A 140 35.15 -33.47 12.12
C GLY A 140 35.95 -33.27 10.86
N GLY A 141 36.67 -32.14 10.83
CA GLY A 141 37.25 -31.49 9.66
C GLY A 141 37.67 -32.46 8.56
N VAL A 142 37.80 -31.96 7.34
CA VAL A 142 38.53 -32.71 6.31
C VAL A 142 40.03 -32.75 6.63
N GLY A 143 40.35 -32.95 7.90
CA GLY A 143 41.61 -33.24 8.50
C GLY A 143 42.08 -34.63 8.16
N THR A 144 43.40 -34.78 8.16
CA THR A 144 44.02 -36.09 8.00
C THR A 144 44.10 -36.78 9.36
N LYS A 145 44.52 -38.05 9.38
CA LYS A 145 44.79 -38.75 10.66
C LYS A 145 45.79 -37.98 11.58
N ASN A 146 46.55 -37.04 11.04
CA ASN A 146 47.59 -36.30 11.75
C ASN A 146 47.28 -34.79 11.90
N ASP A 147 46.07 -34.35 11.57
CA ASP A 147 45.60 -32.95 11.60
C ASP A 147 44.07 -33.06 11.58
N CYS A 148 43.44 -33.38 12.71
CA CYS A 148 42.06 -33.90 12.72
C CYS A 148 40.98 -32.81 12.59
N ASP A 149 41.30 -31.55 12.88
CA ASP A 149 40.44 -30.39 12.68
C ASP A 149 40.69 -29.67 11.33
N GLY A 150 41.84 -29.93 10.69
CA GLY A 150 42.20 -29.42 9.37
C GLY A 150 42.71 -28.00 9.37
N ASP A 151 43.21 -27.48 10.50
CA ASP A 151 43.79 -26.14 10.62
C ASP A 151 45.24 -26.06 10.07
N ARG A 152 45.81 -27.22 9.73
CA ARG A 152 47.18 -27.45 9.20
C ARG A 152 48.28 -27.40 10.24
N ILE A 153 47.94 -27.47 11.51
CA ILE A 153 48.83 -27.76 12.62
C ILE A 153 48.74 -29.27 12.87
N PRO A 154 49.86 -30.02 12.77
CA PRO A 154 49.80 -31.44 13.06
C PRO A 154 49.47 -31.66 14.54
N ASN A 155 48.62 -32.64 14.85
CA ASN A 155 48.19 -32.93 16.22
C ASN A 155 49.34 -33.01 17.26
N GLU A 156 50.49 -33.55 16.86
CA GLU A 156 51.69 -33.60 17.73
C GLU A 156 52.25 -32.22 18.17
N LYS A 157 51.74 -31.13 17.58
CA LYS A 157 52.14 -29.73 17.80
C LYS A 157 50.94 -28.83 18.06
N ASP A 158 49.74 -29.38 17.96
CA ASP A 158 48.55 -28.72 18.48
C ASP A 158 48.41 -29.10 19.96
N ALA A 159 47.81 -28.22 20.74
CA ALA A 159 47.51 -28.49 22.14
C ALA A 159 46.01 -28.68 22.39
N ASP A 160 45.18 -28.36 21.40
CA ASP A 160 43.72 -28.49 21.36
C ASP A 160 43.39 -29.02 19.96
N ASP A 161 43.53 -30.33 19.80
CA ASP A 161 43.53 -31.05 18.51
C ASP A 161 42.23 -30.87 17.68
N ASP A 162 41.12 -30.46 18.31
CA ASP A 162 39.83 -30.19 17.66
C ASP A 162 39.30 -28.76 17.80
N ASN A 163 40.11 -27.89 18.40
CA ASN A 163 39.90 -26.47 18.59
C ASN A 163 38.55 -26.18 19.23
N ASP A 164 38.25 -26.86 20.34
CA ASP A 164 37.00 -26.75 21.08
C ASP A 164 37.10 -25.99 22.41
N LEU A 165 38.30 -25.48 22.74
CA LEU A 165 38.69 -24.76 23.95
C LEU A 165 39.15 -25.64 25.12
N LEU A 166 39.29 -26.95 24.92
CA LEU A 166 39.96 -27.85 25.85
C LEU A 166 41.32 -28.26 25.31
N ASP A 167 42.33 -28.22 26.17
CA ASP A 167 43.61 -28.82 25.83
C ASP A 167 43.56 -30.35 25.96
N ASP A 168 44.28 -31.08 25.10
CA ASP A 168 44.25 -32.55 25.02
C ASP A 168 44.50 -33.22 26.38
N ASP A 169 45.32 -32.61 27.22
CA ASP A 169 45.63 -33.06 28.58
C ASP A 169 44.42 -32.98 29.52
N LEU A 170 43.58 -31.95 29.37
CA LEU A 170 42.33 -31.79 30.11
C LEU A 170 41.26 -32.72 29.54
N GLU A 171 41.16 -32.86 28.24
CA GLU A 171 40.25 -33.80 27.60
C GLU A 171 40.49 -35.24 28.04
N ALA A 172 41.75 -35.67 28.11
CA ALA A 172 42.11 -36.98 28.64
C ALA A 172 41.65 -37.17 30.10
N GLN A 173 41.61 -36.10 30.91
CA GLN A 173 41.10 -36.14 32.29
C GLN A 173 39.56 -36.21 32.33
N LEU A 174 38.89 -35.48 31.43
CA LEU A 174 37.44 -35.43 31.30
C LEU A 174 36.88 -36.66 30.57
N LYS A 175 37.74 -37.41 29.86
CA LYS A 175 37.41 -38.56 29.00
C LYS A 175 36.59 -38.17 27.76
N THR A 176 36.76 -36.94 27.30
CA THR A 176 36.35 -36.48 25.98
C THR A 176 37.38 -36.96 24.94
N ASP A 177 37.06 -36.82 23.66
CA ASP A 177 37.87 -37.27 22.55
C ASP A 177 38.53 -36.07 21.87
N ALA A 178 39.85 -35.93 22.03
CA ALA A 178 40.62 -34.79 21.53
C ALA A 178 40.59 -34.55 20.02
N CYS A 179 40.04 -35.48 19.23
CA CYS A 179 39.80 -35.25 17.81
C CYS A 179 38.33 -35.06 17.46
N LYS A 180 37.49 -34.79 18.46
CA LYS A 180 36.07 -34.55 18.33
C LYS A 180 35.64 -33.47 19.30
N ARG A 181 35.52 -32.27 18.72
CA ARG A 181 34.86 -31.11 19.31
C ARG A 181 33.56 -31.41 20.08
N ASP A 182 32.82 -32.44 19.66
CA ASP A 182 31.55 -32.87 20.24
C ASP A 182 31.63 -34.40 20.44
N SER A 183 31.99 -34.82 21.65
CA SER A 183 32.28 -36.21 22.00
C SER A 183 31.05 -37.10 22.02
N ASP A 184 29.91 -36.58 22.48
CA ASP A 184 28.67 -37.34 22.64
C ASP A 184 27.70 -37.21 21.46
N GLY A 185 27.92 -36.22 20.60
CA GLY A 185 27.23 -36.03 19.33
C GLY A 185 25.93 -35.23 19.44
N ASP A 186 25.70 -34.47 20.49
CA ASP A 186 24.50 -33.64 20.65
C ASP A 186 24.59 -32.24 20.01
N GLY A 187 25.75 -31.89 19.47
CA GLY A 187 26.00 -30.68 18.67
C GLY A 187 26.55 -29.49 19.44
N MET A 188 26.77 -29.62 20.75
CA MET A 188 27.52 -28.66 21.55
C MET A 188 28.98 -29.09 21.62
N SER A 189 29.89 -28.15 21.92
CA SER A 189 31.30 -28.52 22.04
C SER A 189 31.68 -28.90 23.47
N ASP A 190 32.59 -29.85 23.62
CA ASP A 190 32.99 -30.36 24.93
C ASP A 190 33.56 -29.24 25.80
N GLY A 191 34.31 -28.31 25.20
CA GLY A 191 34.79 -27.10 25.88
C GLY A 191 33.69 -26.15 26.35
N TRP A 192 32.65 -25.90 25.54
CA TRP A 192 31.54 -25.05 26.00
C TRP A 192 30.81 -25.69 27.18
N GLU A 193 30.56 -27.01 27.11
CA GLU A 193 29.92 -27.74 28.19
C GLU A 193 30.80 -27.80 29.45
N HIS A 194 32.12 -27.90 29.28
CA HIS A 194 33.06 -27.82 30.39
C HIS A 194 32.96 -26.50 31.14
N PHE A 195 33.07 -25.37 30.44
CA PHE A 195 33.03 -24.05 31.08
C PHE A 195 31.65 -23.74 31.67
N SER A 196 30.57 -24.16 31.01
CA SER A 196 29.22 -24.06 31.57
C SER A 196 29.06 -24.89 32.84
N ALA A 197 29.57 -26.13 32.86
CA ALA A 197 29.57 -26.95 34.07
C ALA A 197 30.41 -26.33 35.21
N VAL A 198 31.52 -25.67 34.88
CA VAL A 198 32.33 -24.92 35.86
C VAL A 198 31.55 -23.73 36.41
N ASP A 199 30.81 -22.99 35.59
CA ASP A 199 29.97 -21.89 36.07
C ASP A 199 28.90 -22.38 37.05
N ARG A 200 28.27 -23.54 36.77
CA ARG A 200 27.21 -24.10 37.62
C ARG A 200 27.71 -24.73 38.91
N ASN A 201 28.80 -25.50 38.83
CA ASN A 201 29.22 -26.45 39.88
C ASN A 201 30.64 -26.18 40.43
N GLY A 202 31.33 -25.16 39.90
CA GLY A 202 32.73 -24.85 40.20
C GLY A 202 33.73 -25.87 39.67
N LYS A 203 33.26 -26.95 39.03
CA LYS A 203 34.05 -28.03 38.45
C LYS A 203 33.22 -28.78 37.40
N SER A 204 33.88 -29.22 36.34
CA SER A 204 33.32 -30.13 35.35
C SER A 204 33.78 -31.57 35.60
N MET A 205 32.84 -32.52 35.68
CA MET A 205 33.11 -33.95 35.76
C MET A 205 32.08 -34.71 34.92
N PRO A 206 32.29 -34.76 33.58
CA PRO A 206 31.33 -35.34 32.67
C PRO A 206 31.22 -36.86 32.85
N ALA A 207 30.08 -37.41 32.44
CA ALA A 207 29.79 -38.84 32.52
C ALA A 207 28.72 -39.22 31.49
N PRO A 208 28.64 -40.52 31.08
CA PRO A 208 27.63 -40.99 30.12
C PRO A 208 26.21 -41.11 30.69
N VAL A 209 25.84 -40.22 31.61
CA VAL A 209 24.55 -40.14 32.31
C VAL A 209 24.26 -38.68 32.61
N ALA A 210 22.98 -38.32 32.72
CA ALA A 210 22.55 -36.96 33.05
C ALA A 210 23.22 -36.42 34.32
N LYS A 211 23.53 -35.12 34.30
CA LYS A 211 24.11 -34.33 35.39
C LYS A 211 23.22 -33.11 35.65
N PRO A 212 23.37 -32.43 36.80
CA PRO A 212 22.66 -31.18 37.08
C PRO A 212 23.36 -29.95 36.44
N TYR A 213 24.13 -30.17 35.37
CA TYR A 213 24.93 -29.19 34.64
C TYR A 213 25.25 -29.75 33.23
N PRO A 214 25.60 -28.89 32.26
CA PRO A 214 25.98 -29.31 30.90
C PRO A 214 27.10 -30.36 30.89
N ASN A 215 27.05 -31.34 29.98
CA ASN A 215 27.79 -32.58 30.15
C ASN A 215 28.19 -33.24 28.83
N ALA A 216 29.44 -33.01 28.43
CA ALA A 216 30.10 -33.47 27.20
C ALA A 216 30.14 -34.97 26.91
N LEU A 217 29.53 -35.81 27.76
CA LEU A 217 29.44 -37.24 27.55
C LEU A 217 27.99 -37.75 27.56
N PHE A 218 27.00 -36.86 27.64
CA PHE A 218 25.58 -37.17 27.72
C PHE A 218 24.78 -36.55 26.57
N ALA A 219 24.59 -37.34 25.51
CA ALA A 219 23.98 -36.94 24.24
C ALA A 219 22.49 -36.49 24.27
N GLU A 220 21.87 -36.33 25.44
CA GLU A 220 20.52 -35.76 25.61
C GLU A 220 20.57 -34.41 26.37
N GLY A 221 21.76 -33.83 26.54
CA GLY A 221 21.99 -32.60 27.29
C GLY A 221 21.38 -31.37 26.63
N GLY A 222 21.52 -31.24 25.30
CA GLY A 222 21.15 -30.02 24.57
C GLY A 222 19.71 -29.50 24.75
N ALA A 223 18.74 -30.34 25.09
CA ALA A 223 17.35 -29.91 25.32
C ALA A 223 17.06 -29.51 26.78
N ILE A 224 18.03 -29.63 27.69
CA ILE A 224 17.90 -29.30 29.10
C ILE A 224 18.22 -27.82 29.30
N ASP A 225 17.44 -27.16 30.15
CA ASP A 225 17.73 -25.85 30.74
C ASP A 225 18.30 -26.10 32.14
N HIS A 226 19.63 -26.10 32.27
CA HIS A 226 20.31 -26.53 33.49
C HIS A 226 20.38 -25.43 34.57
N ASP A 227 20.38 -24.18 34.17
CA ASP A 227 20.48 -23.04 35.07
C ASP A 227 19.11 -22.42 35.43
N GLY A 228 18.08 -22.76 34.66
CA GLY A 228 16.68 -22.46 34.92
C GLY A 228 16.26 -21.08 34.44
N ASP A 229 16.95 -20.53 33.44
CA ASP A 229 16.69 -19.20 32.90
C ASP A 229 15.67 -19.21 31.73
N GLY A 230 15.37 -20.40 31.20
CA GLY A 230 14.40 -20.66 30.14
C GLY A 230 15.00 -20.84 28.74
N LEU A 231 16.31 -20.67 28.55
CA LEU A 231 17.05 -21.16 27.40
C LEU A 231 17.54 -22.59 27.67
N SER A 232 17.55 -23.44 26.63
CA SER A 232 18.24 -24.72 26.72
C SER A 232 19.70 -24.62 26.35
N ASP A 233 20.51 -25.57 26.82
CA ASP A 233 21.94 -25.62 26.54
C ASP A 233 22.24 -25.48 25.02
N ALA A 234 21.46 -26.12 24.14
CA ALA A 234 21.65 -26.01 22.69
C ALA A 234 21.36 -24.59 22.14
N SER A 235 20.43 -23.86 22.75
CA SER A 235 20.10 -22.47 22.40
C SER A 235 21.23 -21.55 22.85
N GLU A 236 21.73 -21.73 24.07
CA GLU A 236 22.82 -20.94 24.62
C GLU A 236 24.14 -21.18 23.90
N TYR A 237 24.45 -22.44 23.58
CA TYR A 237 25.57 -22.78 22.72
C TYR A 237 25.44 -22.09 21.36
N ALA A 238 24.26 -22.11 20.76
CA ALA A 238 24.01 -21.43 19.48
C ALA A 238 24.23 -19.90 19.58
N ALA A 239 23.77 -19.27 20.66
CA ALA A 239 23.98 -17.84 20.91
C ALA A 239 25.46 -17.51 21.17
N TRP A 240 26.14 -18.28 22.01
CA TRP A 240 27.57 -18.12 22.28
C TRP A 240 28.42 -18.33 21.03
N ALA A 241 28.17 -19.38 20.25
CA ALA A 241 28.92 -19.64 19.03
C ALA A 241 28.64 -18.59 17.95
N THR A 242 27.43 -18.03 17.90
CA THR A 242 27.04 -17.01 16.91
C THR A 242 27.57 -15.62 17.26
N TYR A 243 27.42 -15.18 18.52
CA TYR A 243 27.72 -13.81 18.96
C TYR A 243 28.95 -13.69 19.88
N GLY A 244 29.27 -14.75 20.63
CA GLY A 244 30.49 -14.85 21.44
C GLY A 244 31.73 -15.23 20.63
N GLY A 245 31.58 -15.57 19.35
CA GLY A 245 32.69 -15.86 18.44
C GLY A 245 33.40 -17.20 18.69
N GLY A 246 32.82 -18.08 19.50
CA GLY A 246 33.41 -19.38 19.84
C GLY A 246 34.66 -19.26 20.70
N VAL A 247 34.79 -18.19 21.49
CA VAL A 247 35.96 -17.94 22.35
C VAL A 247 35.54 -17.61 23.79
N LEU A 248 36.48 -17.79 24.71
CA LEU A 248 36.31 -17.36 26.10
C LEU A 248 36.61 -15.87 26.26
N ARG A 249 35.76 -15.18 27.01
CA ARG A 249 36.01 -13.83 27.52
C ARG A 249 37.05 -13.88 28.64
N PRO A 250 37.80 -12.79 28.88
CA PRO A 250 38.68 -12.71 30.03
C PRO A 250 37.92 -12.98 31.32
N LYS A 251 38.50 -13.80 32.20
CA LYS A 251 37.91 -14.07 33.52
C LYS A 251 37.64 -12.78 34.28
N SER A 252 36.37 -12.55 34.61
CA SER A 252 35.95 -11.39 35.40
C SER A 252 36.35 -11.54 36.87
N ALA A 253 36.52 -10.41 37.55
CA ALA A 253 36.63 -10.37 39.01
C ALA A 253 35.25 -10.55 39.70
N ASP A 254 34.16 -10.26 38.98
CA ASP A 254 32.81 -10.54 39.42
C ASP A 254 32.51 -12.03 39.19
N PRO A 255 32.23 -12.82 40.25
CA PRO A 255 31.96 -14.24 40.14
C PRO A 255 30.66 -14.58 39.38
N TYR A 256 29.79 -13.60 39.13
CA TYR A 256 28.55 -13.80 38.37
C TYR A 256 28.73 -13.60 36.87
N VAL A 257 29.86 -13.02 36.42
CA VAL A 257 30.14 -12.84 34.99
C VAL A 257 30.85 -14.07 34.47
N SER A 258 30.20 -14.80 33.57
CA SER A 258 30.77 -15.98 32.92
C SER A 258 31.88 -15.60 31.93
N GLN A 259 32.81 -16.52 31.70
CA GLN A 259 33.73 -16.42 30.56
C GLN A 259 33.03 -16.68 29.23
N LEU A 260 31.89 -17.36 29.23
CA LEU A 260 31.02 -17.51 28.08
C LEU A 260 30.05 -16.33 28.04
N LEU A 261 29.69 -15.88 26.83
CA LEU A 261 28.66 -14.85 26.64
C LEU A 261 27.26 -15.40 26.93
N TYR A 262 27.05 -16.70 26.72
CA TYR A 262 25.85 -17.48 27.01
C TYR A 262 26.31 -18.84 27.52
N SER A 263 25.87 -19.25 28.71
CA SER A 263 26.40 -20.38 29.48
C SER A 263 25.27 -21.15 30.14
N GLY A 264 25.06 -22.42 29.78
CA GLY A 264 24.01 -23.25 30.39
C GLY A 264 24.24 -23.61 31.86
N GLY A 265 25.26 -23.04 32.48
CA GLY A 265 25.48 -23.13 33.91
C GLY A 265 25.24 -21.84 34.68
N ASN A 266 24.98 -20.72 34.00
CA ASN A 266 24.86 -19.41 34.62
C ASN A 266 23.68 -18.63 34.01
N PRO A 267 22.61 -18.41 34.78
CA PRO A 267 21.39 -17.82 34.25
C PRO A 267 21.53 -16.34 33.88
N SER A 268 22.69 -15.73 34.11
CA SER A 268 22.99 -14.34 33.73
C SER A 268 24.48 -14.23 33.40
N SER A 269 24.89 -14.71 32.23
CA SER A 269 26.30 -14.82 31.83
C SER A 269 27.01 -13.46 31.78
N ASP A 270 26.30 -12.36 31.50
CA ASP A 270 26.84 -10.99 31.55
C ASP A 270 26.94 -10.40 32.96
N GLY A 271 26.58 -11.20 33.96
CA GLY A 271 26.59 -10.83 35.37
C GLY A 271 25.27 -10.20 35.82
N ARG A 272 25.21 -9.97 37.13
CA ARG A 272 24.03 -9.38 37.80
C ARG A 272 24.25 -7.89 38.03
N ALA A 273 24.59 -7.17 36.97
CA ALA A 273 24.60 -5.72 37.00
C ALA A 273 23.15 -5.20 36.93
N ARG A 274 22.82 -4.17 37.72
CA ARG A 274 21.47 -3.61 37.75
C ARG A 274 21.08 -3.11 36.36
N VAL A 275 19.88 -3.49 35.90
CA VAL A 275 19.32 -3.08 34.60
C VAL A 275 19.29 -1.55 34.48
N THR A 276 19.72 -1.05 33.32
CA THR A 276 19.68 0.38 33.02
C THR A 276 18.26 0.81 32.64
N PRO A 277 17.90 2.10 32.77
CA PRO A 277 16.57 2.57 32.37
C PRO A 277 16.22 2.23 30.92
N GLU A 278 17.20 2.17 30.03
CA GLU A 278 17.02 1.86 28.62
C GLU A 278 16.57 0.41 28.40
N ASN A 279 17.03 -0.54 29.22
CA ASN A 279 16.71 -1.97 29.07
C ASN A 279 15.66 -2.47 30.08
N ALA A 280 15.02 -1.55 30.81
CA ALA A 280 14.07 -1.89 31.87
C ALA A 280 12.83 -2.66 31.37
N TYR A 281 12.52 -2.60 30.08
CA TYR A 281 11.42 -3.36 29.47
C TYR A 281 11.73 -4.86 29.32
N ALA A 282 13.02 -5.22 29.24
CA ALA A 282 13.50 -6.58 29.07
C ALA A 282 13.51 -7.38 30.39
N ASP A 283 13.55 -6.70 31.54
CA ASP A 283 13.40 -7.31 32.88
C ASP A 283 11.92 -7.65 33.13
N ARG A 284 11.53 -8.87 32.74
CA ARG A 284 10.14 -9.34 32.76
C ARG A 284 9.73 -9.81 34.14
N ASP A 285 10.65 -10.42 34.89
CA ASP A 285 10.36 -10.91 36.25
C ASP A 285 10.50 -9.83 37.35
N GLY A 286 11.07 -8.66 37.00
CA GLY A 286 11.22 -7.50 37.87
C GLY A 286 12.30 -7.67 38.93
N ASN A 287 13.24 -8.60 38.74
CA ASN A 287 14.32 -8.89 39.68
C ASN A 287 15.49 -7.89 39.59
N LEU A 288 15.45 -6.95 38.63
CA LEU A 288 16.45 -5.89 38.34
C LEU A 288 17.75 -6.37 37.68
N PHE A 289 17.80 -7.58 37.16
CA PHE A 289 18.91 -8.17 36.40
C PHE A 289 18.33 -8.88 35.17
N LEU A 290 19.08 -8.96 34.07
CA LEU A 290 18.65 -9.73 32.91
C LEU A 290 19.23 -11.14 32.98
N SER A 291 18.36 -12.13 32.87
CA SER A 291 18.76 -13.49 32.51
C SER A 291 19.32 -13.57 31.09
N ASP A 292 19.93 -14.69 30.70
CA ASP A 292 20.36 -14.89 29.31
C ASP A 292 19.15 -14.97 28.37
N LEU A 293 18.01 -15.48 28.84
CA LEU A 293 16.72 -15.40 28.14
C LEU A 293 16.18 -13.96 27.97
N GLU A 294 16.34 -13.09 28.96
CA GLU A 294 15.85 -11.70 28.92
C GLU A 294 16.80 -10.74 28.20
N ARG A 295 18.01 -11.18 27.88
CA ARG A 295 18.95 -10.40 27.07
C ARG A 295 18.52 -10.36 25.61
N ASP A 296 19.19 -9.50 24.86
CA ASP A 296 19.08 -9.36 23.42
C ASP A 296 20.40 -9.88 22.81
N ALA A 297 20.36 -11.06 22.20
CA ALA A 297 21.54 -11.73 21.68
C ALA A 297 22.06 -11.10 20.39
N ASP A 298 21.17 -10.64 19.52
CA ASP A 298 21.51 -10.19 18.18
C ASP A 298 21.60 -8.67 18.02
N GLY A 299 21.21 -7.94 19.06
CA GLY A 299 21.40 -6.52 19.23
C GLY A 299 20.39 -5.67 18.47
N ASP A 300 19.20 -6.21 18.20
CA ASP A 300 18.13 -5.45 17.56
C ASP A 300 17.23 -4.65 18.49
N ARG A 301 17.30 -4.85 19.81
CA ARG A 301 16.45 -4.23 20.86
C ARG A 301 15.15 -4.99 21.16
N ILE A 302 14.93 -6.16 20.58
CA ILE A 302 13.87 -7.09 20.99
C ILE A 302 14.55 -8.20 21.83
N PRO A 303 14.04 -8.53 23.04
CA PRO A 303 14.67 -9.55 23.88
C PRO A 303 14.48 -10.98 23.34
N ASN A 304 15.40 -11.90 23.67
CA ASN A 304 15.36 -13.29 23.18
C ASN A 304 14.04 -13.99 23.55
N ILE A 305 13.48 -13.70 24.73
CA ILE A 305 12.19 -14.24 25.17
C ILE A 305 11.07 -13.92 24.17
N ASP A 306 11.13 -12.76 23.53
CA ASP A 306 10.11 -12.25 22.62
C ASP A 306 10.22 -12.78 21.20
N GLU A 307 11.37 -13.35 20.82
CA GLU A 307 11.69 -13.80 19.45
C GLU A 307 11.98 -15.31 19.37
N GLY A 308 11.49 -16.05 20.36
CA GLY A 308 11.49 -17.52 20.35
C GLY A 308 12.77 -18.15 20.87
N GLY A 309 13.51 -17.45 21.72
CA GLY A 309 14.62 -18.00 22.50
C GLY A 309 14.15 -19.02 23.53
N ALA A 310 13.02 -18.74 24.19
CA ALA A 310 12.45 -19.64 25.19
C ALA A 310 12.10 -21.00 24.58
N GLN A 311 12.45 -22.09 25.27
CA GLN A 311 11.81 -23.37 24.97
C GLN A 311 10.29 -23.23 25.16
N GLU A 312 9.48 -23.97 24.37
CA GLU A 312 8.03 -24.08 24.60
C GLU A 312 7.77 -24.86 25.90
N VAL A 313 8.16 -24.33 27.06
CA VAL A 313 8.12 -25.05 28.34
C VAL A 313 6.72 -24.96 28.91
N ALA A 314 6.10 -26.13 29.08
CA ALA A 314 4.81 -26.34 29.73
C ALA A 314 4.80 -26.03 31.26
N GLY A 315 5.64 -25.11 31.74
CA GLY A 315 6.00 -25.00 33.15
C GLY A 315 6.00 -23.60 33.73
N VAL A 316 5.63 -22.57 32.98
CA VAL A 316 5.68 -21.23 33.52
C VAL A 316 4.33 -20.82 34.11
N ALA A 317 4.44 -20.08 35.21
CA ALA A 317 3.40 -19.93 36.21
C ALA A 317 2.19 -19.16 35.67
N LYS A 318 1.00 -19.65 36.01
CA LYS A 318 -0.29 -19.06 35.62
C LYS A 318 -0.25 -17.52 35.71
N PRO A 319 -0.59 -16.80 34.62
CA PRO A 319 -0.44 -15.36 34.57
C PRO A 319 -1.30 -14.65 35.63
N ASP A 320 -0.74 -13.69 36.35
CA ASP A 320 -1.53 -12.60 36.93
C ASP A 320 -1.94 -11.65 35.80
N SER A 321 -3.23 -11.69 35.43
CA SER A 321 -3.81 -10.87 34.36
C SER A 321 -3.73 -9.36 34.61
N ASN A 322 -3.35 -8.93 35.83
CA ASN A 322 -3.26 -7.53 36.24
C ASN A 322 -1.82 -7.00 36.27
N GLU A 323 -0.79 -7.84 36.10
CA GLU A 323 0.60 -7.38 36.06
C GLU A 323 1.07 -7.27 34.59
N PRO A 324 1.34 -6.05 34.06
CA PRO A 324 1.73 -5.83 32.66
C PRO A 324 2.98 -6.61 32.23
N ARG A 325 3.82 -6.97 33.20
CA ARG A 325 5.09 -7.66 33.01
C ARG A 325 4.98 -9.19 33.09
N TYR A 326 3.88 -9.73 33.60
CA TYR A 326 3.78 -11.14 33.97
C TYR A 326 3.19 -12.06 32.86
N ILE A 327 3.59 -11.85 31.59
CA ILE A 327 3.31 -12.81 30.50
C ILE A 327 4.62 -13.35 29.92
N ASP A 328 5.03 -14.46 30.49
CA ASP A 328 5.41 -15.79 30.01
C ASP A 328 5.54 -16.20 28.52
N PHE A 329 4.93 -15.52 27.57
CA PHE A 329 5.02 -15.92 26.17
C PHE A 329 5.44 -14.72 25.36
N GLY A 330 6.62 -14.82 24.76
CA GLY A 330 7.21 -13.78 23.94
C GLY A 330 6.30 -13.35 22.79
N VAL A 331 6.27 -12.04 22.54
CA VAL A 331 5.27 -11.38 21.69
C VAL A 331 5.39 -11.79 20.22
N PHE A 332 6.59 -12.08 19.70
CA PHE A 332 6.80 -12.53 18.32
C PHE A 332 7.02 -14.04 18.20
N THR A 333 6.70 -14.83 19.22
CA THR A 333 6.95 -16.29 19.20
C THR A 333 5.90 -17.06 18.42
N SER A 334 6.30 -18.16 17.78
CA SER A 334 5.34 -19.07 17.11
C SER A 334 4.26 -19.61 18.05
N LEU A 335 4.62 -19.84 19.33
CA LEU A 335 3.68 -20.28 20.36
C LEU A 335 2.66 -19.19 20.69
N TYR A 336 3.12 -17.95 20.88
CA TYR A 336 2.25 -16.81 21.15
C TYR A 336 1.28 -16.56 20.00
N ILE A 337 1.78 -16.52 18.76
CA ILE A 337 0.95 -16.39 17.54
C ILE A 337 -0.12 -17.49 17.51
N THR A 338 0.25 -18.73 17.81
CA THR A 338 -0.70 -19.86 17.86
C THR A 338 -1.73 -19.70 18.97
N LYS A 339 -1.32 -19.23 20.15
CA LYS A 339 -2.19 -19.05 21.32
C LYS A 339 -3.16 -17.88 21.16
N VAL A 340 -2.72 -16.76 20.58
CA VAL A 340 -3.57 -15.62 20.24
C VAL A 340 -4.63 -16.05 19.21
N ALA A 341 -4.24 -16.85 18.21
CA ALA A 341 -5.19 -17.42 17.25
C ALA A 341 -6.25 -18.33 17.89
N GLU A 342 -5.95 -19.00 19.01
CA GLU A 342 -6.93 -19.80 19.78
C GLU A 342 -7.90 -18.92 20.59
N LEU A 343 -7.52 -17.69 20.94
CA LEU A 343 -8.32 -16.74 21.72
C LEU A 343 -9.27 -15.88 20.85
N GLY A 344 -8.98 -15.76 19.55
CA GLY A 344 -9.69 -14.89 18.61
C GLY A 344 -10.84 -15.56 17.85
N ASP A 345 -12.04 -15.60 18.43
CA ASP A 345 -13.32 -15.69 17.69
C ASP A 345 -13.77 -14.29 17.20
N GLN A 346 -12.81 -13.44 16.80
CA GLN A 346 -13.07 -12.12 16.22
C GLN A 346 -12.34 -11.97 14.89
N GLY A 347 -12.86 -12.64 13.87
CA GLY A 347 -13.12 -12.04 12.55
C GLY A 347 -12.00 -11.42 11.71
N ILE A 348 -10.71 -11.51 12.06
CA ILE A 348 -9.64 -10.88 11.26
C ILE A 348 -9.06 -11.91 10.26
N GLN A 349 -9.05 -11.55 8.97
CA GLN A 349 -8.98 -12.47 7.82
C GLN A 349 -7.94 -12.09 6.72
N CYS A 350 -6.70 -11.60 6.97
CA CYS A 350 -5.77 -11.20 5.84
C CYS A 350 -4.37 -11.91 5.76
N GLY A 351 -4.03 -12.81 4.82
CA GLY A 351 -2.85 -13.70 5.06
C GLY A 351 -2.07 -14.35 3.93
N GLY A 352 -0.86 -14.83 4.32
CA GLY A 352 0.13 -15.59 3.55
C GLY A 352 1.51 -15.61 4.22
N ILE A 353 2.57 -15.92 3.46
CA ILE A 353 3.98 -15.96 3.90
C ILE A 353 4.75 -14.92 3.08
N ASN A 354 5.45 -14.01 3.75
CA ASN A 354 6.74 -13.39 3.36
C ASN A 354 6.81 -12.91 1.87
N GLN A 355 6.70 -11.59 1.66
CA GLN A 355 7.06 -10.79 0.46
C GLN A 355 5.98 -10.32 -0.56
N VAL A 356 4.70 -10.15 -0.23
CA VAL A 356 3.72 -9.40 -1.08
C VAL A 356 2.43 -9.07 -0.30
N PRO A 357 1.76 -7.92 -0.56
CA PRO A 357 0.66 -7.40 0.26
C PRO A 357 -0.63 -8.25 0.18
N TYR A 358 -1.36 -8.29 1.30
CA TYR A 358 -2.57 -9.09 1.51
C TYR A 358 -3.86 -8.31 1.20
N TYR A 359 -4.88 -9.02 0.69
CA TYR A 359 -6.19 -8.47 0.37
C TYR A 359 -7.28 -9.10 1.22
N CYS A 360 -8.11 -8.26 1.85
CA CYS A 360 -9.38 -8.60 2.47
C CYS A 360 -10.50 -7.98 1.60
N LEU A 361 -11.27 -8.80 0.86
CA LEU A 361 -12.39 -8.34 0.03
C LEU A 361 -13.67 -8.29 0.85
N ASP A 362 -14.38 -7.16 0.85
CA ASP A 362 -15.74 -7.12 1.37
C ASP A 362 -16.72 -7.75 0.35
N GLN A 363 -17.54 -8.67 0.84
CA GLN A 363 -18.80 -9.16 0.24
C GLN A 363 -18.83 -10.21 -0.91
N ALA A 364 -17.80 -11.05 -1.11
CA ALA A 364 -18.00 -12.34 -1.79
C ALA A 364 -17.14 -13.48 -1.23
N GLN A 365 -17.80 -14.54 -0.74
CA GLN A 365 -17.25 -15.77 -0.13
C GLN A 365 -16.11 -16.45 -0.92
N PRO A 366 -15.21 -17.26 -0.29
CA PRO A 366 -15.19 -17.69 1.11
C PRO A 366 -14.11 -17.00 1.96
N LYS A 367 -14.37 -16.95 3.28
CA LYS A 367 -13.46 -16.48 4.34
C LYS A 367 -12.04 -17.03 4.14
N ILE A 368 -11.07 -16.15 3.88
CA ILE A 368 -9.66 -16.53 3.83
C ILE A 368 -9.13 -16.46 5.26
N ASP A 369 -8.65 -17.59 5.73
CA ASP A 369 -8.27 -17.78 7.13
C ASP A 369 -6.79 -17.48 7.29
N VAL A 370 -6.49 -16.55 8.19
CA VAL A 370 -5.21 -15.87 8.20
C VAL A 370 -4.58 -16.15 9.52
N ARG A 371 -3.46 -16.85 9.42
CA ARG A 371 -3.00 -17.65 10.53
C ARG A 371 -1.55 -17.41 10.89
N ARG A 372 -0.83 -16.47 10.24
CA ARG A 372 0.58 -16.27 10.56
C ARG A 372 1.19 -14.97 10.03
N VAL A 373 1.47 -14.05 10.95
CA VAL A 373 2.68 -13.22 10.89
C VAL A 373 3.90 -14.14 11.14
N ASP A 374 5.02 -13.89 10.48
CA ASP A 374 6.23 -14.70 10.70
C ASP A 374 6.82 -14.38 12.08
N ALA A 375 7.14 -15.43 12.85
CA ALA A 375 7.78 -15.28 14.14
C ALA A 375 9.23 -14.81 13.95
N LEU A 376 9.63 -13.77 14.70
CA LEU A 376 11.01 -13.28 14.74
C LEU A 376 11.97 -14.36 15.24
N ASP A 377 13.23 -14.30 14.80
CA ASP A 377 14.31 -15.24 15.08
C ASP A 377 15.39 -14.57 15.93
N TRP A 378 15.35 -14.78 17.25
CA TRP A 378 16.30 -14.22 18.25
C TRP A 378 17.82 -14.41 18.00
N LEU A 379 18.19 -15.20 16.97
CA LEU A 379 19.57 -15.37 16.49
C LEU A 379 19.77 -14.72 15.12
N SER A 380 18.98 -13.70 14.79
CA SER A 380 18.95 -13.04 13.50
C SER A 380 18.36 -11.64 13.66
N PRO A 381 19.18 -10.59 13.60
CA PRO A 381 18.69 -9.22 13.73
C PRO A 381 18.06 -8.73 12.40
N ASP A 382 17.53 -9.64 11.59
CA ASP A 382 17.02 -9.47 10.22
C ASP A 382 16.45 -10.84 9.83
N THR A 383 15.28 -11.17 10.39
CA THR A 383 14.63 -12.48 10.34
C THR A 383 14.23 -12.85 8.92
N ASP A 384 13.74 -11.89 8.13
CA ASP A 384 13.23 -12.12 6.79
C ASP A 384 14.26 -11.80 5.68
N GLY A 385 15.41 -11.23 6.05
CA GLY A 385 16.54 -10.96 5.18
C GLY A 385 16.40 -9.72 4.31
N ASP A 386 15.37 -8.89 4.51
CA ASP A 386 15.03 -7.75 3.67
C ASP A 386 15.99 -6.56 3.82
N THR A 387 16.95 -6.66 4.76
CA THR A 387 17.99 -5.69 5.14
C THR A 387 17.58 -4.62 6.14
N LEU A 388 16.32 -4.61 6.54
CA LEU A 388 15.87 -3.94 7.74
C LEU A 388 16.20 -4.83 8.95
N ARG A 389 16.24 -4.22 10.13
CA ARG A 389 16.52 -4.91 11.38
C ARG A 389 15.19 -5.12 12.07
N ASP A 390 14.95 -6.26 12.71
CA ASP A 390 13.59 -6.66 13.10
C ASP A 390 12.87 -5.61 13.96
N ASP A 391 13.59 -4.89 14.81
CA ASP A 391 13.04 -3.79 15.61
C ASP A 391 12.56 -2.55 14.83
N LEU A 392 13.19 -2.30 13.68
CA LEU A 392 12.86 -1.23 12.74
C LEU A 392 11.98 -1.74 11.60
N ASP A 393 11.85 -3.06 11.48
CA ASP A 393 11.01 -3.72 10.51
C ASP A 393 9.55 -3.62 10.91
N ASP A 394 8.70 -3.77 9.92
CA ASP A 394 7.25 -3.70 10.00
C ASP A 394 6.72 -5.02 9.46
N VAL A 395 6.71 -6.03 10.34
CA VAL A 395 6.53 -7.43 9.98
C VAL A 395 5.10 -7.74 9.56
N ASP A 396 4.13 -6.99 10.08
CA ASP A 396 2.72 -7.09 9.72
C ASP A 396 2.28 -6.03 8.71
N HIS A 397 3.19 -5.16 8.30
CA HIS A 397 3.04 -4.16 7.25
C HIS A 397 1.97 -3.13 7.61
N ASP A 398 1.99 -2.58 8.81
CA ASP A 398 1.04 -1.58 9.30
C ASP A 398 1.63 -0.14 9.35
N ASP A 399 2.83 0.03 8.82
CA ASP A 399 3.70 1.22 8.87
C ASP A 399 4.19 1.60 10.28
N VAL A 400 4.01 0.73 11.28
CA VAL A 400 4.57 0.89 12.62
C VAL A 400 5.69 -0.14 12.82
N PRO A 401 6.91 0.30 13.18
CA PRO A 401 7.99 -0.64 13.45
C PRO A 401 7.67 -1.55 14.64
N ASN A 402 8.07 -2.82 14.53
CA ASN A 402 7.85 -3.88 15.53
C ASN A 402 8.21 -3.44 16.95
N LEU A 403 9.30 -2.67 17.14
CA LEU A 403 9.70 -2.20 18.46
C LEU A 403 8.72 -1.21 19.09
N GLU A 404 8.15 -0.30 18.29
CA GLU A 404 7.19 0.67 18.78
C GLU A 404 5.91 -0.03 19.27
N GLU A 405 5.43 -0.97 18.47
CA GLU A 405 4.29 -1.81 18.82
C GLU A 405 4.56 -2.69 20.04
N PHE A 406 5.72 -3.35 20.06
CA PHE A 406 6.19 -4.19 21.16
C PHE A 406 6.18 -3.44 22.48
N LEU A 407 6.77 -2.24 22.52
CA LEU A 407 6.78 -1.39 23.71
C LEU A 407 5.37 -0.92 24.08
N GLY A 408 4.54 -0.63 23.08
CA GLY A 408 3.13 -0.29 23.26
C GLY A 408 2.31 -1.42 23.90
N GLU A 409 2.56 -2.67 23.50
CA GLU A 409 1.90 -3.87 24.03
C GLU A 409 2.43 -4.25 25.42
N LEU A 410 3.73 -4.13 25.65
CA LEU A 410 4.34 -4.36 26.96
C LEU A 410 3.86 -3.36 28.02
N GLY A 411 3.57 -2.12 27.62
CA GLY A 411 3.03 -1.09 28.51
C GLY A 411 1.59 -1.35 28.98
N ARG A 412 0.86 -2.26 28.33
CA ARG A 412 -0.55 -2.57 28.63
C ARG A 412 -0.66 -3.76 29.59
N PRO A 413 -1.66 -3.76 30.50
CA PRO A 413 -2.02 -4.98 31.22
C PRO A 413 -2.31 -6.13 30.26
N ALA A 414 -1.92 -7.34 30.63
CA ALA A 414 -2.13 -8.58 29.86
C ALA A 414 -3.55 -8.70 29.25
N SER A 415 -4.57 -8.37 30.05
CA SER A 415 -5.99 -8.42 29.67
C SER A 415 -6.45 -7.34 28.68
N LYS A 416 -5.58 -6.38 28.34
CA LYS A 416 -5.85 -5.20 27.50
C LYS A 416 -4.92 -5.09 26.29
N ARG A 417 -4.03 -6.07 26.11
CA ARG A 417 -3.19 -6.17 24.92
C ARG A 417 -4.08 -6.37 23.69
N LEU A 418 -3.79 -5.65 22.62
CA LEU A 418 -4.58 -5.69 21.38
C LEU A 418 -3.94 -6.56 20.31
N TYR A 419 -2.71 -7.02 20.56
CA TYR A 419 -1.93 -7.85 19.66
C TYR A 419 -1.59 -7.11 18.36
N ALA A 420 -1.17 -5.85 18.49
CA ALA A 420 -0.88 -4.91 17.42
C ALA A 420 -0.04 -5.52 16.28
N HIS A 421 1.22 -5.87 16.54
CA HIS A 421 2.14 -6.69 15.72
C HIS A 421 1.63 -7.98 15.03
N LEU A 422 0.40 -8.42 15.27
CA LEU A 422 -0.24 -9.54 14.55
C LEU A 422 -1.38 -9.07 13.64
N ASN A 423 -1.58 -7.77 13.52
CA ASN A 423 -2.77 -7.17 12.98
C ASN A 423 -2.43 -5.81 12.35
N ALA A 424 -2.28 -5.85 11.03
CA ALA A 424 -1.98 -4.71 10.17
C ALA A 424 -2.95 -3.49 10.25
N CYS A 425 -3.97 -3.54 11.11
CA CYS A 425 -4.94 -2.48 11.34
C CYS A 425 -4.92 -1.95 12.79
N VAL A 426 -3.99 -2.42 13.63
CA VAL A 426 -3.79 -2.00 15.03
C VAL A 426 -2.28 -1.83 15.26
N PRO A 427 -1.80 -0.64 15.68
CA PRO A 427 -2.52 0.41 16.37
C PRO A 427 -3.08 1.51 15.45
N ASN A 428 -2.81 1.44 14.15
CA ASN A 428 -3.16 2.49 13.19
C ASN A 428 -4.22 2.01 12.17
N THR A 429 -5.47 2.48 12.33
CA THR A 429 -6.52 2.27 11.32
C THR A 429 -6.29 3.04 10.02
N ASN A 430 -5.29 3.93 10.00
CA ASN A 430 -4.86 4.71 8.85
C ASN A 430 -3.51 4.18 8.30
N SER A 431 -3.15 2.93 8.60
CA SER A 431 -2.05 2.27 7.90
C SER A 431 -2.36 2.24 6.41
N ARG A 432 -1.40 2.58 5.55
CA ARG A 432 -1.61 2.56 4.08
C ARG A 432 -1.83 1.14 3.53
N PHE A 433 -1.67 0.13 4.36
CA PHE A 433 -1.80 -1.29 4.05
C PHE A 433 -2.96 -1.97 4.78
N CYS A 434 -3.61 -1.27 5.71
CA CYS A 434 -4.96 -1.63 6.11
C CYS A 434 -5.91 -1.20 4.96
N LEU A 435 -5.86 -1.94 3.83
CA LEU A 435 -6.48 -1.66 2.50
C LEU A 435 -5.77 -0.44 1.82
N VAL A 436 -5.10 -0.44 0.65
CA VAL A 436 -5.27 -1.12 -0.66
C VAL A 436 -3.94 -1.05 -1.48
N GLY A 437 -2.99 -2.00 -1.34
CA GLY A 437 -1.61 -1.84 -1.87
C GLY A 437 -1.29 -2.45 -3.25
N GLY A 438 -1.95 -2.02 -4.33
CA GLY A 438 -1.65 -2.44 -5.71
C GLY A 438 -2.85 -2.45 -6.67
N VAL A 439 -3.99 -1.96 -6.19
CA VAL A 439 -5.09 -1.52 -7.05
C VAL A 439 -4.68 -0.16 -7.60
N ASP A 440 -5.26 0.16 -8.74
CA ASP A 440 -5.19 1.44 -9.42
C ASP A 440 -6.66 1.86 -9.42
N VAL A 441 -7.07 2.58 -8.37
CA VAL A 441 -8.49 2.83 -8.05
C VAL A 441 -9.11 3.77 -9.07
N ASP A 442 -8.36 4.76 -9.53
CA ASP A 442 -8.78 5.74 -10.53
C ASP A 442 -8.51 5.29 -11.98
N GLY A 443 -7.66 4.28 -12.18
CA GLY A 443 -7.36 3.66 -13.46
C GLY A 443 -6.33 4.41 -14.31
N ASP A 444 -5.50 5.27 -13.71
CA ASP A 444 -4.54 6.12 -14.41
C ASP A 444 -3.25 5.37 -14.85
N GLY A 445 -3.06 4.15 -14.35
CA GLY A 445 -1.93 3.27 -14.62
C GLY A 445 -0.76 3.38 -13.63
N VAL A 446 -0.91 4.19 -12.59
CA VAL A 446 -0.13 4.21 -11.35
C VAL A 446 -0.91 3.37 -10.33
N ASP A 447 -0.20 2.61 -9.49
CA ASP A 447 -0.88 1.88 -8.42
C ASP A 447 -0.98 2.80 -7.20
N ASN A 448 -2.00 2.63 -6.36
CA ASN A 448 -2.22 3.41 -5.13
C ASN A 448 -0.99 3.49 -4.18
N PHE A 449 0.00 2.60 -4.35
CA PHE A 449 1.23 2.67 -3.57
C PHE A 449 2.24 3.70 -4.12
N HIS A 450 2.18 3.99 -5.42
CA HIS A 450 2.98 5.00 -6.12
C HIS A 450 2.17 6.24 -6.52
N ASP A 451 0.88 6.26 -6.23
CA ASP A 451 0.03 7.41 -6.43
C ASP A 451 0.03 8.31 -5.18
N ASP A 452 -0.09 9.61 -5.40
CA ASP A 452 -0.23 10.60 -4.32
C ASP A 452 -1.69 11.13 -4.23
N ASP A 453 -2.58 10.65 -5.12
CA ASP A 453 -4.00 11.01 -5.30
C ASP A 453 -4.77 9.75 -5.75
N ASP A 454 -5.03 8.85 -4.80
CA ASP A 454 -5.43 7.46 -5.02
C ASP A 454 -6.76 7.26 -5.78
N ASP A 455 -7.67 8.22 -5.72
CA ASP A 455 -8.97 8.18 -6.41
C ASP A 455 -9.08 9.19 -7.56
N GLY A 456 -7.99 9.91 -7.86
CA GLY A 456 -7.82 10.75 -9.04
C GLY A 456 -8.74 11.97 -9.04
N ASP A 457 -9.07 12.49 -7.87
CA ASP A 457 -10.01 13.60 -7.70
C ASP A 457 -9.35 14.99 -7.60
N LEU A 458 -8.01 15.02 -7.63
CA LEU A 458 -7.12 16.18 -7.51
C LEU A 458 -6.86 16.66 -6.07
N LEU A 459 -7.31 15.94 -5.05
CA LEU A 459 -6.99 16.17 -3.65
C LEU A 459 -5.98 15.10 -3.18
N PRO A 460 -4.72 15.47 -2.90
CA PRO A 460 -3.73 14.47 -2.51
C PRO A 460 -4.12 13.73 -1.22
N ASP A 461 -3.83 12.43 -1.11
CA ASP A 461 -4.22 11.57 0.02
C ASP A 461 -3.87 12.17 1.39
N ALA A 462 -2.70 12.82 1.47
CA ALA A 462 -2.24 13.45 2.70
C ALA A 462 -3.11 14.65 3.13
N SER A 463 -3.72 15.34 2.17
CA SER A 463 -4.68 16.42 2.38
C SER A 463 -6.03 15.85 2.79
N GLU A 464 -6.50 14.82 2.09
CA GLU A 464 -7.75 14.14 2.40
C GLU A 464 -7.78 13.56 3.81
N GLN A 465 -6.73 12.82 4.21
CA GLN A 465 -6.58 12.32 5.57
C GLN A 465 -6.59 13.44 6.61
N ARG A 466 -6.01 14.59 6.27
CA ARG A 466 -5.98 15.77 7.15
C ARG A 466 -7.37 16.41 7.29
N PHE A 467 -8.18 16.36 6.24
CA PHE A 467 -9.50 16.98 6.17
C PHE A 467 -10.63 16.04 6.57
N GLY A 468 -10.38 14.73 6.60
CA GLY A 468 -11.33 13.70 6.96
C GLY A 468 -12.20 13.20 5.81
N THR A 469 -11.80 13.47 4.56
CA THR A 469 -12.36 12.86 3.36
C THR A 469 -11.73 11.47 3.13
N ASN A 470 -12.23 10.72 2.15
CA ASN A 470 -11.89 9.34 1.92
C ASN A 470 -10.99 9.16 0.69
N VAL A 471 -9.73 8.82 0.95
CA VAL A 471 -8.65 8.65 -0.04
C VAL A 471 -8.88 7.61 -1.15
N LEU A 472 -9.98 6.87 -1.13
CA LEU A 472 -10.29 5.85 -2.12
C LEU A 472 -11.63 6.11 -2.82
N LEU A 473 -12.27 7.24 -2.54
CA LEU A 473 -13.57 7.62 -3.04
C LEU A 473 -13.56 9.10 -3.36
N ALA A 474 -13.44 9.40 -4.66
CA ALA A 474 -13.40 10.77 -5.16
C ALA A 474 -14.55 11.67 -4.68
N ASP A 475 -15.69 11.11 -4.27
CA ASP A 475 -16.85 11.83 -3.71
C ASP A 475 -17.19 11.20 -2.36
N SER A 476 -16.71 11.82 -1.27
CA SER A 476 -16.78 11.27 0.08
C SER A 476 -18.19 11.26 0.66
N ASP A 477 -18.99 12.27 0.34
CA ASP A 477 -20.32 12.48 0.93
C ASP A 477 -21.49 12.06 0.01
N GLY A 478 -21.19 11.74 -1.24
CA GLY A 478 -22.05 11.10 -2.21
C GLY A 478 -23.01 12.06 -2.92
N ASP A 479 -22.68 13.34 -3.02
CA ASP A 479 -23.53 14.36 -3.65
C ASP A 479 -23.32 14.53 -5.17
N LYS A 480 -22.39 13.75 -5.74
CA LYS A 480 -21.93 13.69 -7.13
C LYS A 480 -20.87 14.72 -7.51
N VAL A 481 -20.28 15.41 -6.55
CA VAL A 481 -19.19 16.35 -6.76
C VAL A 481 -17.93 15.80 -6.07
N PRO A 482 -16.77 15.74 -6.74
CA PRO A 482 -15.58 15.21 -6.10
C PRO A 482 -14.96 16.14 -5.06
N ASP A 483 -14.34 15.57 -4.02
CA ASP A 483 -13.79 16.29 -2.86
C ASP A 483 -12.74 17.33 -3.30
N GLY A 484 -11.88 16.97 -4.25
CA GLY A 484 -10.87 17.85 -4.81
C GLY A 484 -11.43 19.04 -5.59
N PHE A 485 -12.56 18.88 -6.28
CA PHE A 485 -13.23 19.99 -6.98
C PHE A 485 -13.83 20.98 -5.98
N GLU A 486 -14.50 20.49 -4.95
CA GLU A 486 -15.09 21.33 -3.91
C GLU A 486 -14.03 22.05 -3.09
N TYR A 487 -12.95 21.35 -2.73
CA TYR A 487 -11.82 21.94 -2.03
C TYR A 487 -11.23 23.11 -2.81
N GLN A 488 -11.02 22.94 -4.12
CA GLN A 488 -10.46 24.00 -4.96
C GLN A 488 -11.46 25.15 -5.19
N SER A 489 -12.75 24.85 -5.32
CA SER A 489 -13.81 25.89 -5.41
C SER A 489 -13.90 26.72 -4.13
N ALA A 490 -13.77 26.10 -2.95
CA ALA A 490 -13.70 26.81 -1.68
C ALA A 490 -12.45 27.70 -1.56
N LEU A 491 -11.32 27.30 -2.15
CA LEU A 491 -10.12 28.14 -2.23
C LEU A 491 -10.32 29.38 -3.12
N ASP A 492 -11.03 29.24 -4.23
CA ASP A 492 -11.32 30.34 -5.15
C ASP A 492 -12.17 31.44 -4.47
N LEU A 493 -13.09 31.07 -3.58
CA LEU A 493 -13.90 32.03 -2.80
C LEU A 493 -13.15 32.67 -1.62
N ASN A 494 -12.57 31.85 -0.72
CA ASN A 494 -12.16 32.29 0.61
C ASN A 494 -10.64 32.23 0.87
N SER A 495 -9.85 31.72 -0.08
CA SER A 495 -8.42 31.39 0.11
C SER A 495 -8.15 30.43 1.30
N VAL A 496 -9.21 29.79 1.83
CA VAL A 496 -9.20 28.84 2.94
C VAL A 496 -10.29 27.81 2.66
N ALA A 497 -9.91 26.54 2.55
CA ALA A 497 -10.79 25.41 2.32
C ALA A 497 -10.58 24.36 3.42
N LEU A 498 -11.19 24.56 4.59
CA LEU A 498 -11.19 23.54 5.65
C LEU A 498 -12.55 22.84 5.65
N PRO A 499 -12.64 21.59 5.17
CA PRO A 499 -13.87 20.80 5.17
C PRO A 499 -14.43 20.58 6.57
N PHE A 500 -15.75 20.43 6.68
CA PHE A 500 -16.43 20.23 7.95
C PHE A 500 -17.76 19.49 7.78
N PRO A 501 -18.17 18.58 8.69
CA PRO A 501 -19.41 17.80 8.53
C PRO A 501 -20.76 18.55 8.60
N ASP A 502 -20.78 19.89 8.65
CA ASP A 502 -21.97 20.73 8.72
C ASP A 502 -21.90 21.81 7.63
N LYS A 503 -23.07 22.24 7.15
CA LYS A 503 -23.29 23.34 6.19
C LYS A 503 -22.28 24.49 6.30
N ARG A 504 -21.76 24.91 5.13
CA ARG A 504 -20.86 26.05 4.96
C ARG A 504 -21.43 27.04 3.94
N PRO A 505 -20.90 28.28 3.91
CA PRO A 505 -21.24 29.26 2.88
C PRO A 505 -20.37 29.10 1.61
N TYR A 506 -19.83 27.91 1.38
CA TYR A 506 -18.94 27.53 0.29
C TYR A 506 -18.97 26.00 0.11
N PRO A 507 -18.53 25.47 -1.05
CA PRO A 507 -18.50 24.02 -1.34
C PRO A 507 -17.73 23.23 -0.27
N ASN A 508 -18.22 22.04 0.10
CA ASN A 508 -17.73 21.34 1.26
C ASN A 508 -17.83 19.80 1.11
N PRO A 509 -16.68 19.11 0.95
CA PRO A 509 -16.56 17.65 0.74
C PRO A 509 -17.14 16.69 1.78
N LEU A 510 -17.80 17.22 2.81
CA LEU A 510 -18.36 16.46 3.93
C LEU A 510 -19.82 16.86 4.22
N ASP A 511 -20.48 17.62 3.34
CA ASP A 511 -21.90 17.96 3.41
C ASP A 511 -22.64 17.49 2.14
N GLY A 512 -23.03 16.22 2.10
CA GLY A 512 -23.69 15.64 0.94
C GLY A 512 -25.11 16.14 0.63
N SER A 513 -25.45 17.35 1.05
CA SER A 513 -26.65 18.10 0.72
C SER A 513 -26.40 19.40 -0.05
N ASP A 514 -25.15 19.75 -0.35
CA ASP A 514 -24.80 21.03 -0.96
C ASP A 514 -24.45 20.99 -2.45
N GLY A 515 -24.27 19.83 -3.08
CA GLY A 515 -24.11 19.68 -4.55
C GLY A 515 -25.18 20.35 -5.42
N GLY A 516 -26.37 20.61 -4.88
CA GLY A 516 -27.44 21.39 -5.55
C GLY A 516 -27.55 22.85 -5.10
N THR A 517 -26.47 23.42 -4.56
CA THR A 517 -26.39 24.81 -4.11
C THR A 517 -25.64 25.63 -5.16
N ASP A 518 -26.06 26.87 -5.36
CA ASP A 518 -25.35 27.91 -6.12
C ASP A 518 -24.73 28.87 -5.10
N PHE A 519 -23.45 28.67 -4.78
CA PHE A 519 -22.75 29.38 -3.71
C PHE A 519 -22.33 30.79 -4.12
N ASP A 520 -21.92 30.99 -5.36
CA ASP A 520 -21.47 32.29 -5.84
C ASP A 520 -22.57 33.16 -6.47
N GLY A 521 -23.74 32.58 -6.76
CA GLY A 521 -24.96 33.24 -7.16
C GLY A 521 -24.98 33.67 -8.62
N ASP A 522 -24.23 33.00 -9.50
CA ASP A 522 -24.27 33.27 -10.94
C ASP A 522 -25.34 32.46 -11.70
N GLY A 523 -25.98 31.50 -11.03
CA GLY A 523 -27.08 30.72 -11.58
C GLY A 523 -26.71 29.31 -12.03
N MET A 524 -25.48 28.86 -11.77
CA MET A 524 -25.08 27.45 -11.88
C MET A 524 -24.95 26.81 -10.50
N GLU A 525 -25.51 25.61 -10.31
CA GLU A 525 -25.32 24.83 -9.08
C GLU A 525 -23.94 24.16 -9.07
N LEU A 526 -23.42 23.81 -7.88
CA LEU A 526 -22.11 23.19 -7.68
C LEU A 526 -21.84 21.98 -8.60
N HIS A 527 -22.82 21.08 -8.75
CA HIS A 527 -22.67 19.93 -9.64
C HIS A 527 -22.69 20.31 -11.14
N GLU A 528 -23.32 21.43 -11.51
CA GLU A 528 -23.35 21.93 -12.89
C GLU A 528 -22.01 22.58 -13.25
N GLU A 529 -21.44 23.35 -12.32
CA GLU A 529 -20.07 23.88 -12.39
C GLU A 529 -19.04 22.74 -12.57
N PHE A 530 -19.17 21.65 -11.79
CA PHE A 530 -18.34 20.47 -11.96
C PHE A 530 -18.47 19.83 -13.34
N ARG A 531 -19.70 19.73 -13.89
CA ARG A 531 -19.92 19.23 -15.26
C ARG A 531 -19.26 20.13 -16.30
N ALA A 532 -19.39 21.45 -16.18
CA ALA A 532 -18.75 22.43 -17.08
C ALA A 532 -17.21 22.32 -17.04
N TRP A 533 -16.65 22.20 -15.85
CA TRP A 533 -15.22 21.97 -15.66
C TRP A 533 -14.74 20.66 -16.31
N ASN A 534 -15.51 19.58 -16.15
CA ASN A 534 -15.19 18.27 -16.70
C ASN A 534 -15.12 18.29 -18.24
N VAL A 535 -16.10 18.92 -18.91
CA VAL A 535 -16.14 18.98 -20.40
C VAL A 535 -15.09 19.91 -21.00
N THR A 536 -14.64 20.92 -20.25
CA THR A 536 -13.50 21.76 -20.66
C THR A 536 -12.14 21.09 -20.47
N GLY A 537 -12.11 19.83 -20.05
CA GLY A 537 -10.91 19.01 -19.96
C GLY A 537 -10.19 19.09 -18.62
N ARG A 538 -10.91 19.42 -17.54
CA ARG A 538 -10.42 19.43 -16.15
C ARG A 538 -9.16 20.30 -15.91
N PRO A 539 -9.09 21.55 -16.42
CA PRO A 539 -7.91 22.37 -16.23
C PRO A 539 -7.73 22.77 -14.76
N VAL A 540 -6.47 22.82 -14.31
CA VAL A 540 -6.08 23.40 -13.02
C VAL A 540 -5.10 24.57 -13.28
N PRO A 541 -5.31 25.79 -12.74
CA PRO A 541 -6.46 26.22 -11.93
C PRO A 541 -7.80 26.08 -12.65
N LEU A 542 -8.89 25.99 -11.87
CA LEU A 542 -10.24 25.70 -12.38
C LEU A 542 -10.67 26.71 -13.46
N SER A 543 -11.41 26.22 -14.47
CA SER A 543 -12.09 27.02 -15.49
C SER A 543 -13.53 27.39 -15.11
N TYR A 544 -14.13 26.59 -14.22
CA TYR A 544 -15.45 26.71 -13.60
C TYR A 544 -15.28 26.31 -12.13
N SER A 545 -15.81 27.11 -11.22
CA SER A 545 -15.81 26.86 -9.78
C SER A 545 -17.04 27.55 -9.18
N ASP A 546 -17.76 26.86 -8.29
CA ASP A 546 -18.84 27.49 -7.49
C ASP A 546 -18.26 28.27 -6.28
N GLY A 547 -17.07 28.83 -6.47
CA GLY A 547 -16.41 29.73 -5.54
C GLY A 547 -16.47 31.18 -6.02
N THR A 548 -16.57 31.43 -7.32
CA THR A 548 -16.60 32.78 -7.88
C THR A 548 -17.38 32.83 -9.18
N GLN A 549 -18.30 33.79 -9.28
CA GLN A 549 -19.12 34.02 -10.48
C GLN A 549 -18.36 34.21 -11.79
N ARG A 550 -17.02 34.33 -11.77
CA ARG A 550 -16.16 34.60 -12.94
C ARG A 550 -14.83 33.87 -12.77
N THR A 551 -14.87 32.54 -12.80
CA THR A 551 -13.67 31.72 -12.59
C THR A 551 -12.59 32.04 -13.63
N GLY A 552 -11.35 32.21 -13.16
CA GLY A 552 -10.20 32.64 -13.97
C GLY A 552 -10.09 34.16 -14.20
N GLY A 553 -10.98 34.98 -13.63
CA GLY A 553 -10.88 36.45 -13.64
C GLY A 553 -11.28 37.12 -14.96
N GLY A 554 -12.09 36.44 -15.77
CA GLY A 554 -12.65 36.96 -17.02
C GLY A 554 -13.69 38.06 -16.83
N SER A 555 -14.25 38.57 -17.93
CA SER A 555 -15.39 39.51 -17.91
C SER A 555 -16.76 38.84 -18.05
N VAL A 556 -16.77 37.54 -18.34
CA VAL A 556 -17.96 36.70 -18.56
C VAL A 556 -18.14 35.86 -17.30
N SER A 557 -19.38 35.76 -16.79
CA SER A 557 -19.71 34.86 -15.69
C SER A 557 -19.80 33.42 -16.14
N ASP A 558 -19.77 32.47 -15.21
CA ASP A 558 -19.59 31.07 -15.57
C ASP A 558 -20.85 30.53 -16.25
N ASP A 559 -22.03 30.98 -15.83
CA ASP A 559 -23.31 30.84 -16.54
C ASP A 559 -23.30 31.38 -17.99
N ASP A 560 -22.62 32.50 -18.25
CA ASP A 560 -22.55 33.12 -19.58
C ASP A 560 -21.46 32.49 -20.49
N LYS A 561 -20.64 31.57 -19.98
CA LYS A 561 -19.65 30.83 -20.80
C LYS A 561 -20.34 29.75 -21.66
N ASP A 562 -19.54 29.15 -22.53
CA ASP A 562 -19.93 28.11 -23.49
C ASP A 562 -19.00 26.91 -23.21
N ALA A 563 -19.44 25.98 -22.35
CA ALA A 563 -18.58 24.93 -21.78
C ALA A 563 -18.18 23.86 -22.80
N ASP A 564 -19.10 23.46 -23.68
CA ASP A 564 -18.90 22.40 -24.66
C ASP A 564 -18.55 22.93 -26.08
N ALA A 565 -18.52 24.25 -26.26
CA ALA A 565 -18.14 24.95 -27.49
C ALA A 565 -19.07 24.62 -28.67
N ASP A 566 -20.37 24.60 -28.41
CA ASP A 566 -21.44 24.36 -29.37
C ASP A 566 -21.98 25.68 -30.00
N GLY A 567 -21.75 26.82 -29.34
CA GLY A 567 -22.16 28.16 -29.75
C GLY A 567 -23.36 28.74 -28.99
N LEU A 568 -23.88 28.03 -28.00
CA LEU A 568 -24.84 28.47 -26.99
C LEU A 568 -24.08 28.82 -25.70
N SER A 569 -24.79 29.34 -24.69
CA SER A 569 -24.18 29.62 -23.38
C SER A 569 -24.81 28.72 -22.34
N ASN A 570 -24.08 28.39 -21.28
CA ASN A 570 -24.55 27.50 -20.22
C ASN A 570 -25.91 27.96 -19.69
N PHE A 571 -26.09 29.27 -19.42
CA PHE A 571 -27.35 29.87 -19.00
C PHE A 571 -28.49 29.60 -19.97
N THR A 572 -28.23 29.69 -21.27
CA THR A 572 -29.25 29.50 -22.32
C THR A 572 -29.83 28.09 -22.26
N GLU A 573 -29.02 27.12 -21.85
CA GLU A 573 -29.29 25.68 -21.88
C GLU A 573 -29.69 25.12 -20.52
N LEU A 574 -29.22 25.72 -19.42
CA LEU A 574 -29.54 25.35 -18.04
C LEU A 574 -30.80 26.01 -17.49
N SER A 575 -31.02 27.27 -17.85
CA SER A 575 -32.08 28.11 -17.26
C SER A 575 -32.81 28.97 -18.28
N GLY A 576 -32.48 28.80 -19.56
CA GLY A 576 -32.85 29.71 -20.63
C GLY A 576 -33.73 29.10 -21.71
N PRO A 577 -33.83 29.78 -22.86
CA PRO A 577 -34.77 29.41 -23.92
C PRO A 577 -34.42 28.13 -24.68
N MET A 578 -33.34 27.42 -24.36
CA MET A 578 -33.07 26.08 -24.93
C MET A 578 -33.65 24.95 -24.06
N LEU A 579 -34.28 25.29 -22.92
CA LEU A 579 -35.12 24.35 -22.20
C LEU A 579 -36.57 24.36 -22.72
N PRO A 580 -37.15 23.21 -23.11
CA PRO A 580 -38.57 23.13 -23.45
C PRO A 580 -39.48 23.62 -22.30
N ALA A 581 -39.08 23.37 -21.05
CA ALA A 581 -39.82 23.80 -19.87
C ALA A 581 -39.88 25.33 -19.71
N TRP A 582 -38.80 26.04 -20.07
CA TRP A 582 -38.73 27.49 -20.02
C TRP A 582 -39.82 28.13 -20.87
N TRP A 583 -40.07 27.60 -22.06
CA TRP A 583 -41.12 28.10 -22.96
C TRP A 583 -42.53 27.83 -22.45
N VAL A 584 -42.75 26.67 -21.84
CA VAL A 584 -44.05 26.34 -21.21
C VAL A 584 -44.35 27.34 -20.09
N GLU A 585 -43.35 27.68 -19.27
CA GLU A 585 -43.49 28.68 -18.21
C GLU A 585 -43.64 30.11 -18.78
N PHE A 586 -42.80 30.49 -19.74
CA PHE A 586 -42.82 31.82 -20.34
C PHE A 586 -44.17 32.16 -20.99
N TYR A 587 -44.82 31.17 -21.61
CA TYR A 587 -46.12 31.29 -22.30
C TYR A 587 -47.31 30.72 -21.51
N ASP A 588 -47.19 30.52 -20.20
CA ASP A 588 -48.27 29.99 -19.33
C ASP A 588 -49.46 30.96 -19.13
N GLY A 589 -49.36 32.17 -19.71
CA GLY A 589 -50.37 33.22 -19.65
C GLY A 589 -50.26 34.16 -18.44
N LYS A 590 -49.37 33.89 -17.48
CA LYS A 590 -49.12 34.77 -16.32
C LYS A 590 -48.29 36.01 -16.68
N ASN A 591 -47.51 35.95 -17.77
CA ASN A 591 -46.71 37.07 -18.28
C ASN A 591 -47.49 38.06 -19.16
N ALA A 592 -48.82 37.92 -19.28
CA ALA A 592 -49.65 38.76 -20.16
C ALA A 592 -49.49 40.27 -19.89
N ASP A 593 -49.26 40.67 -18.64
CA ASP A 593 -49.07 42.08 -18.26
C ASP A 593 -47.78 42.70 -18.82
N GLN A 594 -46.76 41.89 -19.14
CA GLN A 594 -45.51 42.35 -19.74
C GLN A 594 -45.67 42.72 -21.23
N PHE A 595 -46.74 42.25 -21.87
CA PHE A 595 -47.02 42.45 -23.30
C PHE A 595 -48.15 43.47 -23.57
N GLY A 596 -48.69 44.08 -22.52
CA GLY A 596 -49.72 45.11 -22.58
C GLY A 596 -51.14 44.58 -22.30
N PRO A 597 -52.08 45.48 -21.92
CA PRO A 597 -53.40 45.09 -21.47
C PRO A 597 -54.19 44.35 -22.56
N GLY A 598 -54.53 43.08 -22.29
CA GLY A 598 -55.38 42.24 -23.14
C GLY A 598 -54.63 41.34 -24.13
N VAL A 599 -53.30 41.27 -24.07
CA VAL A 599 -52.48 40.38 -24.90
C VAL A 599 -51.84 39.30 -24.04
N ALA A 600 -52.44 38.11 -24.01
CA ALA A 600 -51.76 36.92 -23.52
C ALA A 600 -51.19 36.16 -24.73
N PRO A 601 -49.87 36.15 -24.97
CA PRO A 601 -49.31 35.22 -25.94
C PRO A 601 -49.45 33.81 -25.37
N LEU A 602 -50.55 33.15 -25.71
CA LEU A 602 -50.73 31.71 -25.52
C LEU A 602 -50.07 31.03 -26.71
N GLU A 603 -48.80 30.71 -26.58
CA GLU A 603 -48.15 29.77 -27.49
C GLU A 603 -48.23 28.37 -26.91
N ARG A 604 -48.29 27.37 -27.79
CA ARG A 604 -48.42 25.96 -27.41
C ARG A 604 -47.31 25.17 -28.10
N PRO A 605 -46.77 24.12 -27.47
CA PRO A 605 -45.79 23.25 -28.12
C PRO A 605 -46.37 22.70 -29.42
N TYR A 606 -45.56 22.68 -30.48
CA TYR A 606 -45.97 22.06 -31.73
C TYR A 606 -46.12 20.54 -31.57
N PRO A 607 -47.25 19.92 -31.94
CA PRO A 607 -47.56 18.55 -31.54
C PRO A 607 -46.85 17.47 -32.37
N SER A 608 -46.30 17.80 -33.54
CA SER A 608 -45.75 16.82 -34.48
C SER A 608 -44.22 16.84 -34.61
N ARG A 609 -43.58 17.88 -34.10
CA ARG A 609 -42.13 18.07 -33.99
C ARG A 609 -41.94 18.83 -32.68
N GLN A 610 -41.41 18.15 -31.67
CA GLN A 610 -41.13 18.74 -30.37
C GLN A 610 -39.63 18.91 -30.28
N TYR A 611 -39.20 20.13 -30.00
CA TYR A 611 -37.84 20.41 -29.54
C TYR A 611 -37.58 19.67 -28.23
N LEU A 612 -36.51 18.89 -28.19
CA LEU A 612 -36.14 18.04 -27.06
C LEU A 612 -35.31 18.80 -26.04
N GLY A 613 -34.65 19.88 -26.46
CA GLY A 613 -33.77 20.70 -25.62
C GLY A 613 -32.32 20.27 -25.75
N THR A 614 -31.44 21.17 -25.30
CA THR A 614 -29.99 20.97 -25.33
C THR A 614 -29.44 20.77 -23.91
N ASP A 615 -28.24 20.22 -23.81
CA ASP A 615 -27.50 20.04 -22.56
C ASP A 615 -26.18 20.81 -22.67
N PHE A 616 -25.98 21.80 -21.81
CA PHE A 616 -24.80 22.70 -21.81
C PHE A 616 -23.43 21.99 -21.72
N ALA A 617 -23.43 20.71 -21.38
CA ALA A 617 -22.23 19.89 -21.26
C ALA A 617 -22.20 18.74 -22.29
N ASP A 618 -23.11 18.72 -23.27
CA ASP A 618 -23.08 17.81 -24.40
C ASP A 618 -23.22 18.59 -25.71
N ARG A 619 -22.10 18.67 -26.44
CA ARG A 619 -21.99 19.49 -27.65
C ARG A 619 -23.01 19.14 -28.75
N ASP A 620 -23.55 17.92 -28.74
CA ASP A 620 -24.49 17.37 -29.73
C ASP A 620 -25.53 16.50 -29.02
N SER A 621 -26.52 17.16 -28.42
CA SER A 621 -27.50 16.57 -27.50
C SER A 621 -28.39 15.51 -28.16
N ASP A 622 -28.67 15.64 -29.46
CA ASP A 622 -29.55 14.72 -30.19
C ASP A 622 -28.77 13.65 -31.00
N GLY A 623 -27.45 13.79 -31.10
CA GLY A 623 -26.51 12.82 -31.65
C GLY A 623 -26.46 12.79 -33.18
N ASP A 624 -26.86 13.87 -33.84
CA ASP A 624 -26.92 13.96 -35.31
C ASP A 624 -25.61 14.42 -35.96
N SER A 625 -24.58 14.69 -35.14
CA SER A 625 -23.25 15.18 -35.49
C SER A 625 -23.13 16.68 -35.82
N LEU A 626 -24.17 17.48 -35.57
CA LEU A 626 -24.11 18.94 -35.57
C LEU A 626 -24.04 19.48 -34.13
N PRO A 627 -23.22 20.50 -33.86
CA PRO A 627 -23.25 21.14 -32.56
C PRO A 627 -24.58 21.82 -32.29
N ASP A 628 -25.08 21.75 -31.07
CA ASP A 628 -26.41 22.21 -30.67
C ASP A 628 -26.72 23.64 -31.15
N GLY A 629 -25.83 24.61 -30.96
CA GLY A 629 -26.00 25.97 -31.47
C GLY A 629 -26.07 26.09 -33.01
N ALA A 630 -25.39 25.20 -33.74
CA ALA A 630 -25.42 25.13 -35.20
C ALA A 630 -26.54 24.26 -35.76
N ASP A 631 -27.19 23.46 -34.92
CA ASP A 631 -28.26 22.55 -35.29
C ASP A 631 -29.63 23.23 -35.40
N ASP A 632 -30.47 22.69 -36.28
CA ASP A 632 -31.87 23.04 -36.57
C ASP A 632 -32.75 21.86 -36.08
N GLU A 633 -32.77 21.65 -34.77
CA GLU A 633 -33.35 20.46 -34.15
C GLU A 633 -34.86 20.31 -34.50
N ASP A 634 -35.58 21.44 -34.53
CA ASP A 634 -37.00 21.49 -34.86
C ASP A 634 -37.29 21.51 -36.38
N HIS A 635 -36.23 21.53 -37.19
CA HIS A 635 -36.21 21.47 -38.66
C HIS A 635 -37.02 22.59 -39.33
N ASP A 636 -37.00 23.79 -38.79
CA ASP A 636 -37.72 24.94 -39.34
C ASP A 636 -36.91 25.78 -40.33
N GLY A 637 -35.62 25.46 -40.47
CA GLY A 637 -34.66 26.08 -41.37
C GLY A 637 -33.74 27.10 -40.69
N PHE A 638 -33.80 27.22 -39.36
CA PHE A 638 -32.95 28.11 -38.57
C PHE A 638 -32.23 27.32 -37.48
N SER A 639 -30.97 27.66 -37.21
CA SER A 639 -30.23 27.00 -36.14
C SER A 639 -30.61 27.57 -34.77
N ASN A 640 -30.47 26.78 -33.71
CA ASN A 640 -30.71 27.18 -32.32
C ASN A 640 -30.02 28.52 -31.97
N ALA A 641 -28.74 28.70 -32.34
CA ALA A 641 -28.01 29.95 -32.08
C ALA A 641 -28.59 31.16 -32.83
N PHE A 642 -29.20 30.98 -34.01
CA PHE A 642 -29.91 32.05 -34.71
C PHE A 642 -31.17 32.45 -33.95
N GLU A 643 -31.92 31.46 -33.47
CA GLU A 643 -33.19 31.66 -32.77
C GLU A 643 -33.02 32.37 -31.42
N ILE A 644 -31.91 32.10 -30.72
CA ILE A 644 -31.52 32.80 -29.49
C ILE A 644 -31.09 34.25 -29.78
N ARG A 645 -30.31 34.51 -30.83
CA ARG A 645 -29.72 35.84 -31.14
C ARG A 645 -30.67 36.80 -31.86
N ARG A 646 -31.98 36.63 -31.69
CA ARG A 646 -33.03 37.33 -32.46
C ARG A 646 -32.94 38.87 -32.36
N PRO A 647 -33.39 39.60 -33.39
CA PRO A 647 -33.35 41.07 -33.45
C PRO A 647 -34.05 41.78 -32.27
N TYR A 648 -33.43 42.85 -31.75
CA TYR A 648 -33.86 43.58 -30.54
C TYR A 648 -35.29 44.16 -30.58
N ASN A 649 -35.89 44.32 -31.76
CA ASN A 649 -37.22 44.88 -31.96
C ASN A 649 -38.36 43.83 -31.88
N TRP A 650 -38.07 42.63 -31.38
CA TRP A 650 -39.05 41.54 -31.27
C TRP A 650 -40.28 41.91 -30.40
N MET A 651 -40.08 42.66 -29.31
CA MET A 651 -41.13 43.03 -28.35
C MET A 651 -42.24 43.96 -28.91
N SER A 652 -41.98 44.70 -29.98
CA SER A 652 -42.89 45.76 -30.48
C SER A 652 -43.76 45.34 -31.68
N THR A 653 -43.74 44.06 -32.07
CA THR A 653 -44.30 43.63 -33.36
C THR A 653 -45.40 42.58 -33.28
N TYR A 654 -46.16 42.45 -32.18
CA TYR A 654 -47.20 41.40 -32.05
C TYR A 654 -48.48 41.70 -32.86
N THR A 655 -48.52 41.28 -34.11
CA THR A 655 -49.80 40.98 -34.82
C THR A 655 -49.72 39.57 -35.38
N SER A 656 -50.69 38.74 -35.02
CA SER A 656 -50.90 37.36 -35.48
C SER A 656 -52.09 37.30 -36.45
N ASP A 657 -52.28 38.35 -37.25
CA ASP A 657 -53.44 38.40 -38.14
C ASP A 657 -53.17 37.59 -39.42
N LEU A 658 -54.05 36.61 -39.59
CA LEU A 658 -54.08 35.61 -40.65
C LEU A 658 -54.33 36.28 -42.01
N GLY A 659 -53.38 36.18 -42.94
CA GLY A 659 -53.62 36.54 -44.33
C GLY A 659 -52.35 36.83 -45.10
N ASP A 660 -51.97 35.89 -45.97
CA ASP A 660 -51.01 36.14 -47.04
C ASP A 660 -51.42 37.41 -47.83
N ARG A 661 -50.42 38.25 -48.16
CA ARG A 661 -50.44 39.54 -48.90
C ARG A 661 -50.42 40.85 -48.10
N GLN A 662 -49.39 41.05 -47.28
CA GLN A 662 -48.55 42.24 -47.42
C GLN A 662 -47.29 42.06 -46.57
N TYR A 663 -46.13 42.31 -47.17
CA TYR A 663 -44.95 42.68 -46.39
C TYR A 663 -45.34 43.79 -45.42
N GLY A 664 -45.39 43.44 -44.14
CA GLY A 664 -45.26 44.30 -42.97
C GLY A 664 -46.25 45.45 -42.83
N ASP A 665 -46.77 45.59 -41.61
CA ASP A 665 -46.76 46.93 -41.04
C ASP A 665 -45.33 47.48 -41.24
N PRO A 666 -45.12 48.70 -41.79
CA PRO A 666 -43.78 49.21 -42.09
C PRO A 666 -42.91 49.23 -40.82
N GLY A 667 -42.10 48.17 -40.61
CA GLY A 667 -41.27 48.01 -39.42
C GLY A 667 -41.32 46.63 -38.73
N SER A 668 -42.22 45.70 -39.09
CA SER A 668 -42.26 44.36 -38.48
C SER A 668 -41.18 43.44 -39.08
N ASN A 669 -40.35 42.81 -38.24
CA ASN A 669 -39.33 41.84 -38.66
C ASN A 669 -39.81 40.39 -38.40
N PRO A 670 -40.12 39.60 -39.44
CA PRO A 670 -40.56 38.22 -39.27
C PRO A 670 -39.51 37.32 -38.61
N LEU A 671 -38.22 37.57 -38.82
CA LEU A 671 -37.16 36.76 -38.21
C LEU A 671 -37.07 36.95 -36.68
N ALA A 672 -37.76 37.95 -36.12
CA ALA A 672 -37.74 38.22 -34.68
C ALA A 672 -38.67 37.31 -33.86
N ARG A 673 -39.37 36.34 -34.48
CA ARG A 673 -40.30 35.44 -33.79
C ARG A 673 -40.07 33.95 -34.06
N VAL A 674 -38.94 33.59 -34.67
CA VAL A 674 -38.51 32.19 -34.85
C VAL A 674 -37.97 31.71 -33.50
N HIS A 675 -38.42 30.53 -33.05
CA HIS A 675 -37.92 29.89 -31.84
C HIS A 675 -38.32 28.39 -31.78
N PRO A 676 -37.54 27.55 -31.07
CA PRO A 676 -37.66 26.09 -31.17
C PRO A 676 -39.00 25.53 -30.63
N PHE A 677 -39.64 26.26 -29.71
CA PHE A 677 -40.94 25.87 -29.15
C PHE A 677 -42.09 25.88 -30.17
N ASN A 678 -41.93 26.62 -31.28
CA ASN A 678 -42.96 26.74 -32.31
C ASN A 678 -42.32 26.96 -33.71
N PRO A 679 -41.86 25.89 -34.38
CA PRO A 679 -41.24 25.91 -35.72
C PRO A 679 -42.10 26.54 -36.84
N CYS A 680 -43.33 26.92 -36.53
CA CYS A 680 -44.36 27.27 -37.49
C CYS A 680 -44.72 28.75 -37.51
N LYS A 681 -44.02 29.60 -36.77
CA LYS A 681 -44.24 31.05 -36.75
C LYS A 681 -42.92 31.82 -36.78
N PRO A 682 -42.90 33.02 -37.39
CA PRO A 682 -43.96 33.66 -38.20
C PRO A 682 -43.71 33.45 -39.71
N ILE A 683 -42.69 32.66 -40.09
CA ILE A 683 -42.34 32.35 -41.48
C ILE A 683 -42.96 31.01 -41.86
N ARG A 684 -43.29 30.84 -43.13
CA ARG A 684 -43.86 29.61 -43.67
C ARG A 684 -42.79 28.50 -43.72
N SER A 685 -42.53 27.83 -42.61
CA SER A 685 -41.65 26.66 -42.53
C SER A 685 -42.23 25.48 -43.33
N ASP A 686 -41.37 24.83 -44.12
CA ASP A 686 -41.74 23.67 -44.95
C ASP A 686 -42.19 22.47 -44.09
N THR A 687 -41.70 22.39 -42.85
CA THR A 687 -41.97 21.34 -41.85
C THR A 687 -43.42 21.41 -41.34
N CYS A 688 -44.00 22.61 -41.25
CA CYS A 688 -45.33 22.81 -40.68
C CYS A 688 -46.47 22.87 -41.72
N HIS A 689 -46.19 23.30 -42.95
CA HIS A 689 -47.23 23.67 -43.91
C HIS A 689 -47.47 22.65 -45.03
N ARG A 690 -46.70 21.55 -45.06
CA ARG A 690 -46.94 20.43 -45.99
C ARG A 690 -48.04 19.48 -45.48
N HIS A 691 -48.15 19.28 -44.16
CA HIS A 691 -49.18 18.47 -43.50
C HIS A 691 -49.58 19.06 -42.12
N PRO A 692 -50.42 20.11 -42.06
CA PRO A 692 -50.74 20.77 -40.79
C PRO A 692 -51.53 19.85 -39.84
N PRO A 693 -51.16 19.77 -38.54
CA PRO A 693 -51.89 18.98 -37.57
C PRO A 693 -53.32 19.51 -37.38
N SER A 694 -54.31 18.62 -37.49
CA SER A 694 -55.72 18.96 -37.36
C SER A 694 -56.01 19.56 -35.99
N GLY A 695 -56.53 20.79 -35.94
CA GLY A 695 -56.92 21.46 -34.69
C GLY A 695 -55.85 22.31 -33.99
N TYR A 696 -54.59 22.33 -34.48
CA TYR A 696 -53.54 23.17 -33.87
C TYR A 696 -53.77 24.67 -34.11
N TYR A 697 -54.24 25.04 -35.31
CA TYR A 697 -54.53 26.43 -35.68
C TYR A 697 -55.97 26.89 -35.37
N THR A 698 -56.79 26.11 -34.67
CA THR A 698 -58.17 26.55 -34.37
C THR A 698 -58.16 27.61 -33.27
N THR A 699 -58.23 28.88 -33.68
CA THR A 699 -58.53 30.00 -32.79
C THR A 699 -59.97 29.88 -32.31
N VAL A 700 -60.18 29.74 -30.99
CA VAL A 700 -61.51 29.97 -30.40
C VAL A 700 -61.69 31.49 -30.28
N LEU A 701 -62.28 32.11 -31.29
CA LEU A 701 -62.79 33.47 -31.13
C LEU A 701 -64.02 33.44 -30.20
N PRO A 702 -64.30 34.51 -29.42
CA PRO A 702 -65.45 34.57 -28.49
C PRO A 702 -66.83 34.38 -29.14
N SER A 703 -66.92 34.23 -30.46
CA SER A 703 -68.16 34.12 -31.25
C SER A 703 -68.39 32.77 -31.94
N GLY A 704 -67.62 31.72 -31.67
CA GLY A 704 -67.92 30.35 -32.13
C GLY A 704 -66.84 29.71 -33.00
N VAL A 705 -66.81 28.37 -32.95
CA VAL A 705 -65.77 27.48 -33.50
C VAL A 705 -65.84 27.42 -35.03
N VAL A 706 -64.70 27.64 -35.70
CA VAL A 706 -64.50 27.28 -37.11
C VAL A 706 -63.50 26.11 -37.17
N THR A 707 -63.87 25.02 -37.84
CA THR A 707 -63.05 23.81 -38.01
C THR A 707 -62.33 23.80 -39.36
N VAL A 708 -61.22 23.07 -39.42
CA VAL A 708 -60.26 22.96 -40.56
C VAL A 708 -60.89 22.47 -41.89
N GLU A 709 -62.14 22.01 -41.90
CA GLU A 709 -62.83 21.54 -43.12
C GLU A 709 -63.13 22.66 -44.15
N ASP A 710 -63.10 23.93 -43.75
CA ASP A 710 -63.36 25.05 -44.68
C ASP A 710 -62.16 25.44 -45.57
N TRP A 711 -60.95 24.97 -45.27
CA TRP A 711 -59.73 25.32 -46.03
C TRP A 711 -59.47 24.45 -47.27
N ALA A 712 -60.11 23.28 -47.38
CA ALA A 712 -59.90 22.36 -48.49
C ALA A 712 -60.64 22.74 -49.79
N ASN A 713 -61.52 23.74 -49.75
CA ASN A 713 -62.43 24.09 -50.87
C ASN A 713 -62.18 25.45 -51.53
N THR A 714 -61.10 26.17 -51.19
CA THR A 714 -60.75 27.42 -51.87
C THR A 714 -59.91 27.13 -53.13
N PRO A 715 -60.31 27.57 -54.34
CA PRO A 715 -59.55 27.31 -55.56
C PRO A 715 -58.19 28.03 -55.53
N ARG A 716 -57.16 27.35 -56.04
CA ARG A 716 -55.75 27.80 -56.09
C ARG A 716 -55.54 29.12 -56.84
#